data_AF-A0A525D2P7-F1
#
_entry.id   AF-A0A525D2P7-F1
#
_cell.length_a   1.000
_cell.length_b   1.000
_cell.length_c   1.000
_cell.angle_alpha   90.00
_cell.angle_beta   90.00
_cell.angle_gamma   90.00
#
_symmetry.space_group_name_H-M   'P 1'
#
loop_
_entity.id
_entity.type
_entity.pdbx_description
1 polymer ?
#
loop_
_entity_poly.entity_id
_entity_poly.type
_entity_poly.pdbx_seq_one_letter_code
_entity_poly.pdbx_strand_id
1 'polypeptide(L)'
;MESFPCYFSVLNRAKPIHYFWILLLVTGSLLVNPGSGIGADPTNALKQVTLQLRWHHQFQFAGYYAAIAKGYYQEAGLEVTLQEGGPGKNTVEEVLNGSAQFGVTNSEILLHRLMGKPLVVLAAIFQHSPLVMVARLDKDISGPHDLVGKRVVLSRGSRDLELHATLHGEGIRLEDLEIVSESASPDDYFDKQIDAISAYITNQPYYLEEAYIPFSIIRPASYGIDFYGDCLFANEETISKNPELVKAFISASLKGWSYAMKNPDEIIRLILDQYETSKTRAHLRYEYEAMQKLIMPELIQLGHMNPGRWLHIAEIFKQYGMVESEINLDGFVYSPENKPLFSLKFVYGLLISTIFISAVAVSLLIFNNRLKREIVERKQVENALKASETQSAQYSKQLEQVSIATATLLTSRSDEDVFGEISEFVTNHLDYNRLVISVFQDKSPSRVIIGSSGVSEEILRKLTNIELSPSSFLSVFERAEPVGKLSYYVPHNLKCIPEIDESLEGSGPEPEGEDGWHPADYIIVKIINNAGEFIGFMSADESTTGKKPTIESVRPLEIFANMIAQVYLIKKEQEERAELTSKLQQAQKMETIGQLAARVSHDLNNILSGIVTLPDMVLMEMEAGSPHYNYLSLIQKSGKRAAAIVEDMLSLSRRGVTVSKVINIREIVDDYLKSPEYMKLLERHPSIAVHNSSSEGLAMIKGSPVHLTKVIMNLVQNSAEAMPDGGTITITTQNKYLHPAKEEEEEKREGAFVSLIIEDNGMGIAQEDISHIFEPFYTTKSMGHSGTGLGMTVVWGTIQDHQGYIDIDSAPNKGTRFEIFLPVTKEQNLEEEEESSFESLQGNGEAILVVDDVSEQRHIVKGILKKLNYNPASVTSGEEAIEYIRRQPVDVVILDVIMEPGIDGLEALLRIKQIKPEQKAIFASGYSDQSVIDKAFEEGLSSFIQKPYSLVALGQAIQNALKS
;
A
#
# COMPACT_ATOMS: atom_id res chain seq x y z
N MET A 1 55.12 73.13 -40.74
CA MET A 1 56.32 72.45 -41.27
C MET A 1 56.00 70.98 -41.34
N GLU A 2 56.15 70.43 -42.52
CA GLU A 2 55.90 69.03 -42.89
C GLU A 2 56.84 68.06 -42.15
N SER A 3 56.34 66.86 -41.83
CA SER A 3 57.06 65.58 -42.02
C SER A 3 56.22 64.38 -41.52
N PHE A 4 55.99 63.42 -42.42
CA PHE A 4 55.53 62.04 -42.19
C PHE A 4 56.66 61.20 -41.52
N PRO A 5 56.44 60.02 -40.84
CA PRO A 5 55.74 58.84 -41.40
C PRO A 5 55.06 57.81 -40.42
N CYS A 6 54.33 56.84 -41.01
CA CYS A 6 54.06 55.42 -40.63
C CYS A 6 53.36 54.93 -39.30
N TYR A 7 52.42 53.97 -39.52
CA TYR A 7 52.02 52.75 -38.76
C TYR A 7 51.12 52.77 -37.47
N PHE A 8 50.02 52.00 -37.58
CA PHE A 8 49.25 51.19 -36.60
C PHE A 8 48.83 51.74 -35.20
N SER A 9 47.52 51.88 -34.94
CA SER A 9 46.72 51.00 -34.05
C SER A 9 45.37 51.60 -33.57
N VAL A 10 44.30 50.81 -33.80
CA VAL A 10 43.16 50.45 -32.92
C VAL A 10 42.40 51.52 -32.09
N LEU A 11 41.10 51.69 -32.38
CA LEU A 11 39.89 51.68 -31.48
C LEU A 11 38.82 52.71 -31.92
N ASN A 12 37.71 52.23 -32.51
CA ASN A 12 36.35 52.50 -32.00
C ASN A 12 35.26 51.85 -32.88
N ARG A 13 34.66 50.78 -32.38
CA ARG A 13 33.32 50.30 -32.79
C ARG A 13 32.61 49.77 -31.55
N ALA A 14 31.61 50.49 -31.07
CA ALA A 14 30.46 49.93 -30.35
C ALA A 14 29.40 51.02 -30.13
N LYS A 15 28.16 50.78 -30.57
CA LYS A 15 26.88 51.01 -29.86
C LYS A 15 25.72 50.77 -30.83
N PRO A 16 24.97 49.67 -30.62
CA PRO A 16 23.63 49.83 -30.09
C PRO A 16 23.35 48.76 -29.02
N ILE A 17 23.74 49.03 -27.77
CA ILE A 17 23.44 48.16 -26.61
C ILE A 17 22.46 48.84 -25.64
N HIS A 18 22.13 50.13 -25.82
CA HIS A 18 21.35 50.87 -24.81
C HIS A 18 19.82 50.65 -24.83
N TYR A 19 19.23 50.06 -25.87
CA TYR A 19 17.78 49.79 -25.88
C TYR A 19 17.39 48.46 -25.21
N PHE A 20 18.33 47.51 -25.09
CA PHE A 20 18.05 46.22 -24.46
C PHE A 20 18.10 46.29 -22.92
N TRP A 21 18.96 47.15 -22.37
CA TRP A 21 19.09 47.33 -20.92
C TRP A 21 17.98 48.18 -20.28
N ILE A 22 17.34 49.09 -21.03
CA ILE A 22 16.25 49.92 -20.50
C ILE A 22 14.93 49.13 -20.39
N LEU A 23 14.74 48.07 -21.19
CA LEU A 23 13.55 47.21 -21.10
C LEU A 23 13.68 46.11 -20.02
N LEU A 24 14.91 45.70 -19.71
CA LEU A 24 15.21 44.72 -18.64
C LEU A 24 15.07 45.32 -17.23
N LEU A 25 15.18 46.65 -17.09
CA LEU A 25 14.95 47.36 -15.83
C LEU A 25 13.46 47.53 -15.47
N VAL A 26 12.53 47.31 -16.41
CA VAL A 26 11.07 47.42 -16.15
C VAL A 26 10.44 46.06 -15.82
N THR A 27 11.14 44.94 -16.08
CA THR A 27 10.65 43.59 -15.79
C THR A 27 11.30 42.93 -14.56
N GLY A 28 12.35 43.55 -14.00
CA GLY A 28 13.05 43.06 -12.80
C GLY A 28 12.48 43.54 -11.44
N SER A 29 11.42 44.35 -11.42
CA SER A 29 10.93 45.00 -10.18
C SER A 29 9.58 44.49 -9.66
N LEU A 30 9.09 43.33 -10.12
CA LEU A 30 7.81 42.74 -9.65
C LEU A 30 7.95 41.35 -9.00
N LEU A 31 9.17 40.94 -8.67
CA LEU A 31 9.44 39.76 -7.83
C LEU A 31 10.27 40.17 -6.59
N VAL A 32 9.84 41.23 -5.91
CA VAL A 32 10.12 41.38 -4.49
C VAL A 32 8.93 40.81 -3.75
N ASN A 33 9.11 39.56 -3.32
CA ASN A 33 8.34 38.93 -2.27
C ASN A 33 8.35 39.89 -1.07
N PRO A 34 7.22 40.44 -0.57
CA PRO A 34 7.21 40.94 0.78
C PRO A 34 7.34 39.68 1.63
N GLY A 35 8.57 39.45 2.11
CA GLY A 35 8.81 38.50 3.18
C GLY A 35 7.75 38.72 4.24
N SER A 36 7.16 37.61 4.67
CA SER A 36 6.41 37.43 5.89
C SER A 36 7.27 37.91 7.08
N GLY A 37 7.37 39.22 7.22
CA GLY A 37 7.59 39.87 8.48
C GLY A 37 6.34 39.60 9.31
N ILE A 38 6.52 38.78 10.35
CA ILE A 38 5.67 38.77 11.53
C ILE A 38 5.82 40.17 12.13
N GLY A 39 5.02 41.10 11.61
CA GLY A 39 4.68 42.36 12.25
C GLY A 39 3.34 42.11 12.91
N ALA A 40 3.35 41.95 14.23
CA ALA A 40 2.14 42.12 15.03
C ALA A 40 1.69 43.57 14.82
N ASP A 41 0.70 43.76 13.95
CA ASP A 41 0.00 45.04 13.81
C ASP A 41 -1.00 45.14 14.97
N PRO A 42 -0.81 46.03 15.97
CA PRO A 42 -1.54 45.96 17.24
C PRO A 42 -2.93 46.60 17.20
N THR A 43 -3.65 46.54 16.08
CA THR A 43 -4.99 47.18 15.95
C THR A 43 -5.96 46.48 14.98
N ASN A 44 -5.89 45.15 14.80
CA ASN A 44 -7.00 44.43 14.17
C ASN A 44 -8.01 44.00 15.23
N ALA A 45 -9.14 44.72 15.31
CA ALA A 45 -10.28 44.29 16.11
C ALA A 45 -10.69 42.86 15.69
N LEU A 46 -10.87 41.98 16.67
CA LEU A 46 -11.29 40.60 16.42
C LEU A 46 -12.63 40.59 15.68
N LYS A 47 -12.78 39.67 14.72
CA LYS A 47 -14.03 39.52 13.98
C LYS A 47 -15.03 38.76 14.83
N GLN A 48 -16.14 39.40 15.15
CA GLN A 48 -17.24 38.81 15.91
C GLN A 48 -17.97 37.74 15.07
N VAL A 49 -18.16 36.56 15.65
CA VAL A 49 -18.80 35.41 15.02
C VAL A 49 -19.70 34.71 16.03
N THR A 50 -20.91 34.35 15.62
CA THR A 50 -21.84 33.58 16.47
C THR A 50 -21.96 32.15 15.96
N LEU A 51 -21.82 31.19 16.88
CA LEU A 51 -22.14 29.78 16.68
C LEU A 51 -23.42 29.41 17.44
N GLN A 52 -24.45 29.00 16.71
CA GLN A 52 -25.70 28.50 17.30
C GLN A 52 -25.59 27.00 17.62
N LEU A 53 -25.67 26.67 18.91
CA LEU A 53 -25.69 25.29 19.38
C LEU A 53 -27.08 24.66 19.16
N ARG A 54 -27.14 23.33 19.00
CA ARG A 54 -28.40 22.57 18.87
C ARG A 54 -29.15 22.44 20.19
N TRP A 55 -28.42 22.40 21.30
CA TRP A 55 -28.95 22.10 22.62
C TRP A 55 -28.31 22.96 23.71
N HIS A 56 -28.65 22.64 24.96
CA HIS A 56 -28.08 23.26 26.16
C HIS A 56 -26.60 22.95 26.35
N HIS A 57 -25.92 23.77 27.16
CA HIS A 57 -24.50 23.59 27.43
C HIS A 57 -24.19 22.24 28.08
N GLN A 58 -23.37 21.42 27.39
CA GLN A 58 -22.98 20.06 27.79
C GLN A 58 -21.71 19.60 27.05
N PHE A 59 -21.17 18.43 27.39
CA PHE A 59 -19.90 17.96 26.82
C PHE A 59 -19.97 17.73 25.30
N GLN A 60 -21.18 17.53 24.75
CA GLN A 60 -21.45 17.51 23.30
C GLN A 60 -20.86 18.71 22.53
N PHE A 61 -20.61 19.84 23.18
CA PHE A 61 -20.04 21.03 22.52
C PHE A 61 -18.62 21.36 23.01
N ALA A 62 -17.95 20.40 23.65
CA ALA A 62 -16.65 20.55 24.30
C ALA A 62 -15.56 21.17 23.42
N GLY A 63 -15.52 20.82 22.12
CA GLY A 63 -14.52 21.39 21.22
C GLY A 63 -14.62 22.90 21.05
N TYR A 64 -15.83 23.46 21.06
CA TYR A 64 -16.05 24.90 20.94
C TYR A 64 -15.66 25.63 22.23
N TYR A 65 -15.97 25.06 23.39
CA TYR A 65 -15.51 25.59 24.69
C TYR A 65 -13.98 25.57 24.78
N ALA A 66 -13.36 24.46 24.38
CA ALA A 66 -11.90 24.34 24.35
C ALA A 66 -11.26 25.37 23.40
N ALA A 67 -11.84 25.59 22.21
CA ALA A 67 -11.33 26.59 21.27
C ALA A 67 -11.39 28.03 21.82
N ILE A 68 -12.42 28.36 22.61
CA ILE A 68 -12.51 29.65 23.33
C ILE A 68 -11.49 29.71 24.46
N ALA A 69 -11.50 28.72 25.36
CA ALA A 69 -10.66 28.72 26.57
C ALA A 69 -9.15 28.66 26.27
N LYS A 70 -8.76 28.00 25.16
CA LYS A 70 -7.37 27.90 24.71
C LYS A 70 -6.95 29.04 23.79
N GLY A 71 -7.84 30.00 23.50
CA GLY A 71 -7.55 31.14 22.65
C GLY A 71 -7.40 30.81 21.17
N TYR A 72 -7.78 29.61 20.71
CA TYR A 72 -7.62 29.21 19.31
C TYR A 72 -8.42 30.08 18.34
N TYR A 73 -9.59 30.57 18.77
CA TYR A 73 -10.33 31.56 17.98
C TYR A 73 -9.61 32.92 17.93
N GLN A 74 -9.04 33.36 19.05
CA GLN A 74 -8.31 34.63 19.11
C GLN A 74 -7.02 34.58 18.27
N GLU A 75 -6.27 33.47 18.32
CA GLU A 75 -5.13 33.18 17.45
C GLU A 75 -5.51 33.26 15.96
N ALA A 76 -6.74 32.86 15.64
CA ALA A 76 -7.31 32.92 14.30
C ALA A 76 -7.95 34.28 13.94
N GLY A 77 -7.85 35.28 14.83
CA GLY A 77 -8.41 36.63 14.64
C GLY A 77 -9.93 36.73 14.81
N LEU A 78 -10.54 35.78 15.52
CA LEU A 78 -11.98 35.66 15.73
C LEU A 78 -12.35 35.84 17.21
N GLU A 79 -13.50 36.45 17.45
CA GLU A 79 -14.17 36.47 18.75
C GLU A 79 -15.49 35.71 18.59
N VAL A 80 -15.58 34.53 19.18
CA VAL A 80 -16.70 33.62 18.99
C VAL A 80 -17.63 33.66 20.19
N THR A 81 -18.90 33.96 19.93
CA THR A 81 -19.99 33.85 20.90
C THR A 81 -20.78 32.57 20.66
N LEU A 82 -20.96 31.77 21.72
CA LEU A 82 -21.79 30.56 21.66
C LEU A 82 -23.21 30.92 22.08
N GLN A 83 -24.17 30.68 21.19
CA GLN A 83 -25.58 30.86 21.48
C GLN A 83 -26.20 29.51 21.82
N GLU A 84 -26.72 29.39 23.04
CA GLU A 84 -27.34 28.16 23.53
C GLU A 84 -28.61 27.79 22.75
N GLY A 85 -28.79 26.49 22.48
CA GLY A 85 -29.98 25.92 21.83
C GLY A 85 -31.09 25.55 22.83
N GLY A 86 -31.87 24.53 22.51
CA GLY A 86 -32.92 23.96 23.38
C GLY A 86 -34.30 23.85 22.74
N PRO A 87 -35.32 23.42 23.50
CA PRO A 87 -36.71 23.37 23.04
C PRO A 87 -37.20 24.73 22.51
N GLY A 88 -37.85 24.74 21.34
CA GLY A 88 -38.40 25.97 20.73
C GLY A 88 -37.40 26.83 19.95
N LYS A 89 -36.12 26.48 19.91
CA LYS A 89 -35.11 27.15 19.05
C LYS A 89 -34.74 26.27 17.86
N ASN A 90 -34.78 26.83 16.65
CA ASN A 90 -34.40 26.12 15.42
C ASN A 90 -33.05 26.62 14.90
N THR A 91 -32.00 25.82 15.10
CA THR A 91 -30.63 26.16 14.69
C THR A 91 -30.49 26.46 13.20
N VAL A 92 -31.24 25.78 12.34
CA VAL A 92 -31.19 26.00 10.89
C VAL A 92 -31.78 27.37 10.51
N GLU A 93 -32.88 27.77 11.15
CA GLU A 93 -33.51 29.07 10.90
C GLU A 93 -32.64 30.24 11.38
N GLU A 94 -31.98 30.12 12.53
CA GLU A 94 -31.07 31.16 13.04
C GLU A 94 -29.90 31.44 12.08
N VAL A 95 -29.36 30.40 11.44
CA VAL A 95 -28.28 30.53 10.44
C VAL A 95 -28.79 31.07 9.10
N LEU A 96 -30.00 30.67 8.68
CA LEU A 96 -30.62 31.17 7.45
C LEU A 96 -31.01 32.65 7.57
N ASN A 97 -31.50 33.07 8.74
CA ASN A 97 -31.89 34.45 9.02
C ASN A 97 -30.69 35.38 9.28
N GLY A 98 -29.49 34.80 9.44
CA GLY A 98 -28.25 35.53 9.67
C GLY A 98 -28.03 35.96 11.13
N SER A 99 -28.85 35.50 12.08
CA SER A 99 -28.64 35.69 13.52
C SER A 99 -27.34 35.03 13.99
N ALA A 100 -26.98 33.90 13.38
CA ALA A 100 -25.72 33.20 13.58
C ALA A 100 -25.01 32.92 12.24
N GLN A 101 -23.69 32.98 12.23
CA GLN A 101 -22.90 32.68 11.02
C GLN A 101 -22.67 31.17 10.85
N PHE A 102 -22.63 30.44 11.98
CA PHE A 102 -22.43 29.00 12.01
C PHE A 102 -23.48 28.34 12.90
N GLY A 103 -23.80 27.09 12.59
CA GLY A 103 -24.67 26.26 13.42
C GLY A 103 -24.16 24.84 13.55
N VAL A 104 -24.64 24.14 14.57
CA VAL A 104 -24.44 22.70 14.73
C VAL A 104 -25.78 21.99 14.61
N THR A 105 -25.87 20.98 13.75
CA THR A 105 -27.07 20.15 13.62
C THR A 105 -26.73 18.74 13.13
N ASN A 106 -27.68 17.81 13.08
CA ASN A 106 -27.42 16.46 12.56
C ASN A 106 -27.45 16.43 11.02
N SER A 107 -27.53 15.23 10.44
CA SER A 107 -27.67 15.04 9.00
C SER A 107 -28.97 15.61 8.40
N GLU A 108 -29.91 16.11 9.21
CA GLU A 108 -31.09 16.87 8.77
C GLU A 108 -30.74 18.11 7.90
N ILE A 109 -29.51 18.62 8.00
CA ILE A 109 -29.03 19.71 7.15
C ILE A 109 -29.09 19.37 5.66
N LEU A 110 -28.89 18.09 5.32
CA LEU A 110 -28.98 17.59 3.95
C LEU A 110 -30.43 17.64 3.45
N LEU A 111 -31.40 17.31 4.29
CA LEU A 111 -32.82 17.41 3.94
C LEU A 111 -33.17 18.86 3.55
N HIS A 112 -32.73 19.84 4.36
CA HIS A 112 -32.93 21.25 4.04
C HIS A 112 -32.25 21.68 2.74
N ARG A 113 -31.05 21.16 2.44
CA ARG A 113 -30.36 21.38 1.15
C ARG A 113 -31.19 20.87 -0.03
N LEU A 114 -31.71 19.65 0.08
CA LEU A 114 -32.53 19.02 -0.97
C LEU A 114 -33.88 19.73 -1.17
N MET A 115 -34.38 20.43 -0.14
CA MET A 115 -35.52 21.35 -0.21
C MET A 115 -35.16 22.74 -0.78
N GLY A 116 -33.94 22.93 -1.29
CA GLY A 116 -33.50 24.17 -1.93
C GLY A 116 -32.97 25.26 -0.99
N LYS A 117 -32.68 24.94 0.29
CA LYS A 117 -32.06 25.91 1.19
C LYS A 117 -30.54 26.03 0.89
N PRO A 118 -29.97 27.25 0.91
CA PRO A 118 -28.57 27.50 0.55
C PRO A 118 -27.62 27.19 1.73
N LEU A 119 -27.61 25.93 2.16
CA LEU A 119 -26.86 25.45 3.32
C LEU A 119 -25.71 24.54 2.88
N VAL A 120 -24.59 24.66 3.57
CA VAL A 120 -23.36 23.91 3.30
C VAL A 120 -22.86 23.29 4.59
N VAL A 121 -22.58 21.98 4.55
CA VAL A 121 -21.94 21.29 5.66
C VAL A 121 -20.44 21.52 5.64
N LEU A 122 -19.88 21.93 6.77
CA LEU A 122 -18.49 22.34 6.92
C LEU A 122 -17.62 21.23 7.50
N ALA A 123 -18.14 20.47 8.46
CA ALA A 123 -17.44 19.39 9.14
C ALA A 123 -18.46 18.47 9.84
N ALA A 124 -18.23 17.16 9.86
CA ALA A 124 -18.98 16.22 10.70
C ALA A 124 -18.17 15.90 11.96
N ILE A 125 -18.68 16.25 13.14
CA ILE A 125 -17.99 15.92 14.39
C ILE A 125 -18.25 14.47 14.76
N PHE A 126 -19.50 13.98 14.70
CA PHE A 126 -19.81 12.59 15.00
C PHE A 126 -19.88 11.78 13.70
N GLN A 127 -19.09 10.71 13.62
CA GLN A 127 -19.09 9.78 12.51
C GLN A 127 -20.30 8.86 12.53
N HIS A 128 -20.97 8.71 13.68
CA HIS A 128 -22.26 8.03 13.82
C HIS A 128 -23.24 8.91 14.58
N SER A 129 -24.49 8.96 14.11
CA SER A 129 -25.55 9.73 14.77
C SER A 129 -25.75 9.22 16.21
N PRO A 130 -25.85 10.12 17.20
CA PRO A 130 -26.11 9.73 18.58
C PRO A 130 -27.58 9.30 18.81
N LEU A 131 -28.45 9.50 17.81
CA LEU A 131 -29.88 9.29 17.93
C LEU A 131 -30.23 7.79 18.03
N VAL A 132 -30.99 7.45 19.07
CA VAL A 132 -31.48 6.10 19.35
C VAL A 132 -32.91 6.16 19.86
N MET A 133 -33.64 5.05 19.78
CA MET A 133 -34.89 4.88 20.50
C MET A 133 -34.60 4.07 21.77
N VAL A 134 -34.88 4.68 22.92
CA VAL A 134 -34.75 4.03 24.23
C VAL A 134 -36.12 3.53 24.64
N ALA A 135 -36.27 2.23 24.84
CA ALA A 135 -37.54 1.61 25.17
C ALA A 135 -37.48 0.91 26.54
N ARG A 136 -38.62 0.82 27.22
CA ARG A 136 -38.67 0.17 28.52
C ARG A 136 -38.56 -1.34 28.36
N LEU A 137 -37.66 -1.96 29.13
CA LEU A 137 -37.47 -3.41 29.06
C LEU A 137 -38.69 -4.18 29.61
N ASP A 138 -39.43 -3.60 30.57
CA ASP A 138 -40.65 -4.20 31.15
C ASP A 138 -41.87 -4.20 30.20
N LYS A 139 -41.73 -3.65 28.99
CA LYS A 139 -42.74 -3.65 27.93
C LYS A 139 -42.43 -4.63 26.80
N ASP A 140 -41.38 -5.43 26.95
CA ASP A 140 -40.90 -6.40 25.97
C ASP A 140 -40.62 -5.78 24.60
N ILE A 141 -40.15 -4.53 24.58
CA ILE A 141 -39.79 -3.80 23.36
C ILE A 141 -38.31 -4.04 23.08
N SER A 142 -38.00 -4.76 22.01
CA SER A 142 -36.62 -5.09 21.62
C SER A 142 -36.26 -4.61 20.22
N GLY A 143 -37.26 -4.36 19.37
CA GLY A 143 -37.08 -3.85 18.01
C GLY A 143 -38.17 -2.87 17.58
N PRO A 144 -38.04 -2.27 16.37
CA PRO A 144 -38.99 -1.31 15.83
C PRO A 144 -40.43 -1.83 15.76
N HIS A 145 -40.63 -3.09 15.38
CA HIS A 145 -41.95 -3.71 15.24
C HIS A 145 -42.75 -3.75 16.56
N ASP A 146 -42.05 -3.82 17.70
CA ASP A 146 -42.66 -3.86 19.03
C ASP A 146 -43.21 -2.50 19.46
N LEU A 147 -42.89 -1.41 18.73
CA LEU A 147 -43.37 -0.06 19.00
C LEU A 147 -44.82 0.17 18.54
N VAL A 148 -45.37 -0.69 17.68
CA VAL A 148 -46.72 -0.55 17.14
C VAL A 148 -47.75 -0.56 18.28
N GLY A 149 -48.60 0.47 18.32
CA GLY A 149 -49.60 0.67 19.37
C GLY A 149 -49.03 1.01 20.76
N LYS A 150 -47.72 1.32 20.86
CA LYS A 150 -47.09 1.80 22.10
C LYS A 150 -47.05 3.32 22.14
N ARG A 151 -46.93 3.86 23.36
CA ARG A 151 -46.76 5.29 23.61
C ARG A 151 -45.31 5.70 23.37
N VAL A 152 -45.05 6.35 22.25
CA VAL A 152 -43.69 6.71 21.80
C VAL A 152 -43.53 8.22 21.79
N VAL A 153 -42.46 8.73 22.40
CA VAL A 153 -42.05 10.13 22.23
C VAL A 153 -41.10 10.20 21.04
N LEU A 154 -41.59 10.80 19.96
CA LEU A 154 -40.89 10.95 18.69
C LEU A 154 -41.33 12.26 18.04
N SER A 155 -40.38 13.12 17.67
CA SER A 155 -40.66 14.39 17.01
C SER A 155 -41.10 14.16 15.58
N ARG A 156 -42.22 14.77 15.17
CA ARG A 156 -42.74 14.67 13.80
C ARG A 156 -41.95 15.52 12.79
N GLY A 157 -41.07 16.38 13.27
CA GLY A 157 -40.22 17.24 12.44
C GLY A 157 -38.99 16.53 11.89
N SER A 158 -38.04 17.32 11.37
CA SER A 158 -36.75 16.83 10.86
C SER A 158 -35.77 16.40 11.96
N ARG A 159 -36.16 16.51 13.24
CA ARG A 159 -35.27 16.32 14.40
C ARG A 159 -34.89 14.86 14.64
N ASP A 160 -35.84 13.94 14.39
CA ASP A 160 -35.70 12.50 14.62
C ASP A 160 -35.67 11.71 13.30
N LEU A 161 -35.05 12.29 12.28
CA LEU A 161 -35.14 11.82 10.90
C LEU A 161 -34.58 10.39 10.71
N GLU A 162 -33.54 10.02 11.44
CA GLU A 162 -32.98 8.66 11.41
C GLU A 162 -33.97 7.62 11.93
N LEU A 163 -34.74 7.97 12.97
CA LEU A 163 -35.77 7.11 13.54
C LEU A 163 -36.96 6.99 12.59
N HIS A 164 -37.36 8.08 11.93
CA HIS A 164 -38.36 8.03 10.87
C HIS A 164 -37.94 7.14 9.72
N ALA A 165 -36.70 7.26 9.25
CA ALA A 165 -36.16 6.42 8.18
C ALA A 165 -36.10 4.95 8.60
N THR A 166 -35.75 4.67 9.86
CA THR A 166 -35.73 3.31 10.43
C THR A 166 -37.13 2.69 10.44
N LEU A 167 -38.12 3.40 11.00
CA LEU A 167 -39.50 2.93 11.06
C LEU A 167 -40.08 2.69 9.66
N HIS A 168 -39.86 3.62 8.75
CA HIS A 168 -40.32 3.49 7.37
C HIS A 168 -39.63 2.34 6.61
N GLY A 169 -38.32 2.17 6.80
CA GLY A 169 -37.56 1.05 6.23
C GLY A 169 -38.05 -0.31 6.70
N GLU A 170 -38.51 -0.39 7.94
CA GLU A 170 -39.15 -1.57 8.54
C GLU A 170 -40.67 -1.68 8.23
N GLY A 171 -41.23 -0.77 7.43
CA GLY A 171 -42.64 -0.81 7.01
C GLY A 171 -43.64 -0.34 8.08
N ILE A 172 -43.18 0.36 9.11
CA ILE A 172 -44.00 0.88 10.21
C ILE A 172 -44.39 2.32 9.91
N ARG A 173 -45.69 2.61 9.86
CA ARG A 173 -46.17 3.97 9.62
C ARG A 173 -46.30 4.72 10.94
N LEU A 174 -46.05 6.02 10.93
CA LEU A 174 -46.20 6.86 12.13
C LEU A 174 -47.63 6.86 12.69
N GLU A 175 -48.62 6.56 11.86
CA GLU A 175 -50.04 6.41 12.26
C GLU A 175 -50.29 5.14 13.10
N ASP A 176 -49.41 4.14 12.99
CA ASP A 176 -49.49 2.89 13.74
C ASP A 176 -48.88 3.03 15.16
N LEU A 177 -48.32 4.22 15.49
CA LEU A 177 -47.72 4.56 16.77
C LEU A 177 -48.60 5.55 17.57
N GLU A 178 -48.65 5.40 18.89
CA GLU A 178 -49.27 6.39 19.77
C GLU A 178 -48.24 7.47 20.12
N ILE A 179 -48.04 8.46 19.25
CA ILE A 179 -47.06 9.53 19.47
C ILE A 179 -47.53 10.47 20.59
N VAL A 180 -46.79 10.49 21.70
CA VAL A 180 -47.04 11.37 22.86
C VAL A 180 -46.25 12.67 22.68
N SER A 181 -46.91 13.81 22.99
CA SER A 181 -46.41 15.20 22.85
C SER A 181 -44.89 15.41 22.93
N GLU A 182 -44.33 16.20 22.01
CA GLU A 182 -42.91 16.61 21.94
C GLU A 182 -42.41 17.43 23.15
N SER A 183 -43.30 17.77 24.10
CA SER A 183 -43.01 18.53 25.32
C SER A 183 -42.79 17.65 26.56
N ALA A 184 -42.66 16.33 26.41
CA ALA A 184 -42.46 15.43 27.53
C ALA A 184 -41.10 15.67 28.21
N SER A 185 -41.11 15.86 29.53
CA SER A 185 -39.88 15.92 30.34
C SER A 185 -39.25 14.52 30.38
N PRO A 186 -37.91 14.39 30.48
CA PRO A 186 -37.30 13.13 30.87
C PRO A 186 -37.98 12.48 32.09
N ASP A 187 -38.52 13.30 33.00
CA ASP A 187 -39.33 12.89 34.17
C ASP A 187 -40.57 12.05 33.79
N ASP A 188 -41.19 12.28 32.64
CA ASP A 188 -42.40 11.58 32.19
C ASP A 188 -42.13 10.10 31.84
N TYR A 189 -40.87 9.74 31.55
CA TYR A 189 -40.43 8.35 31.38
C TYR A 189 -40.38 7.61 32.72
N PHE A 190 -40.07 8.32 33.82
CA PHE A 190 -40.05 7.76 35.17
C PHE A 190 -41.46 7.45 35.69
N ASP A 191 -42.47 8.21 35.25
CA ASP A 191 -43.88 8.05 35.64
C ASP A 191 -44.62 6.91 34.90
N LYS A 192 -43.91 6.10 34.09
CA LYS A 192 -44.44 4.96 33.30
C LYS A 192 -45.55 5.36 32.31
N GLN A 193 -45.60 6.62 31.90
CA GLN A 193 -46.57 7.10 30.92
C GLN A 193 -46.08 7.00 29.47
N ILE A 194 -44.82 6.60 29.27
CA ILE A 194 -44.17 6.46 27.97
C ILE A 194 -43.53 5.08 27.91
N ASP A 195 -43.65 4.40 26.76
CA ASP A 195 -43.10 3.07 26.54
C ASP A 195 -41.75 3.14 25.79
N ALA A 196 -41.55 4.13 24.92
CA ALA A 196 -40.27 4.41 24.25
C ALA A 196 -40.07 5.91 23.95
N ILE A 197 -38.82 6.37 23.90
CA ILE A 197 -38.46 7.77 23.70
C ILE A 197 -37.26 7.92 22.74
N SER A 198 -37.36 8.88 21.82
CA SER A 198 -36.23 9.38 21.04
C SER A 198 -35.22 10.05 21.96
N ALA A 199 -33.98 9.59 21.91
CA ALA A 199 -32.95 9.99 22.85
C ALA A 199 -31.56 9.94 22.21
N TYR A 200 -30.61 10.63 22.85
CA TYR A 200 -29.20 10.51 22.50
C TYR A 200 -28.55 9.46 23.39
N ILE A 201 -27.83 8.52 22.77
CA ILE A 201 -27.07 7.46 23.46
C ILE A 201 -26.04 8.03 24.44
N THR A 202 -25.58 9.26 24.16
CA THR A 202 -24.62 9.99 24.98
C THR A 202 -25.23 10.59 26.25
N ASN A 203 -26.56 10.66 26.38
CA ASN A 203 -27.22 11.45 27.42
C ASN A 203 -28.30 10.65 28.18
N GLN A 204 -29.38 10.23 27.50
CA GLN A 204 -30.55 9.66 28.17
C GLN A 204 -30.25 8.37 28.97
N PRO A 205 -29.42 7.42 28.48
CA PRO A 205 -29.14 6.20 29.22
C PRO A 205 -28.54 6.44 30.61
N TYR A 206 -27.72 7.48 30.78
CA TYR A 206 -27.11 7.82 32.07
C TYR A 206 -28.17 8.02 33.17
N TYR A 207 -29.22 8.80 32.88
CA TYR A 207 -30.29 9.06 33.83
C TYR A 207 -31.08 7.79 34.19
N LEU A 208 -31.21 6.86 33.25
CA LEU A 208 -31.91 5.59 33.47
C LEU A 208 -31.06 4.62 34.28
N GLU A 209 -29.76 4.57 34.02
CA GLU A 209 -28.79 3.80 34.79
C GLU A 209 -28.68 4.31 36.24
N GLU A 210 -28.61 5.64 36.43
CA GLU A 210 -28.57 6.27 37.76
C GLU A 210 -29.85 5.96 38.58
N ALA A 211 -30.99 5.83 37.91
CA ALA A 211 -32.26 5.46 38.53
C ALA A 211 -32.52 3.94 38.58
N TYR A 212 -31.59 3.11 38.11
CA TYR A 212 -31.73 1.64 38.02
C TYR A 212 -32.98 1.18 37.24
N ILE A 213 -33.35 1.93 36.20
CA ILE A 213 -34.46 1.58 35.31
C ILE A 213 -33.89 0.76 34.15
N PRO A 214 -34.32 -0.49 33.95
CA PRO A 214 -33.87 -1.30 32.82
C PRO A 214 -34.52 -0.82 31.52
N PHE A 215 -33.70 -0.68 30.48
CA PHE A 215 -34.12 -0.23 29.15
C PHE A 215 -33.46 -1.07 28.07
N SER A 216 -34.05 -1.06 26.87
CA SER A 216 -33.49 -1.55 25.62
C SER A 216 -33.20 -0.37 24.70
N ILE A 217 -32.29 -0.57 23.74
CA ILE A 217 -31.89 0.45 22.79
C ILE A 217 -32.07 -0.09 21.37
N ILE A 218 -32.86 0.61 20.58
CA ILE A 218 -33.00 0.38 19.15
C ILE A 218 -32.14 1.43 18.44
N ARG A 219 -31.11 0.97 17.72
CA ARG A 219 -30.15 1.82 17.02
C ARG A 219 -30.46 1.86 15.52
N PRO A 220 -30.72 3.03 14.91
CA PRO A 220 -30.92 3.17 13.46
C PRO A 220 -29.83 2.48 12.62
N ALA A 221 -28.57 2.57 13.06
CA ALA A 221 -27.43 1.95 12.36
C ALA A 221 -27.54 0.42 12.23
N SER A 222 -28.21 -0.25 13.18
CA SER A 222 -28.47 -1.70 13.10
C SER A 222 -29.48 -2.09 12.01
N TYR A 223 -30.19 -1.11 11.45
CA TYR A 223 -31.20 -1.26 10.39
C TYR A 223 -30.76 -0.55 9.09
N GLY A 224 -29.46 -0.31 8.91
CA GLY A 224 -28.90 0.31 7.70
C GLY A 224 -29.05 1.83 7.62
N ILE A 225 -29.51 2.49 8.70
CA ILE A 225 -29.63 3.95 8.76
C ILE A 225 -28.46 4.51 9.58
N ASP A 226 -27.33 4.74 8.93
CA ASP A 226 -26.10 5.22 9.58
C ASP A 226 -25.68 6.61 9.09
N PHE A 227 -26.19 7.65 9.76
CA PHE A 227 -25.97 9.05 9.40
C PHE A 227 -24.87 9.69 10.23
N TYR A 228 -24.34 10.84 9.78
CA TYR A 228 -23.49 11.70 10.60
C TYR A 228 -24.32 12.41 11.69
N GLY A 229 -23.69 12.70 12.82
CA GLY A 229 -24.23 13.56 13.89
C GLY A 229 -23.38 14.80 14.08
N ASP A 230 -23.96 15.83 14.71
CA ASP A 230 -23.24 17.06 15.08
C ASP A 230 -22.37 17.64 13.96
N CYS A 231 -23.01 17.85 12.82
CA CYS A 231 -22.47 18.52 11.66
C CYS A 231 -22.42 20.04 11.89
N LEU A 232 -21.22 20.60 11.78
CA LEU A 232 -21.01 22.04 11.68
C LEU A 232 -21.42 22.51 10.28
N PHE A 233 -22.21 23.56 10.18
CA PHE A 233 -22.69 24.09 8.90
C PHE A 233 -22.73 25.63 8.88
N ALA A 234 -22.85 26.18 7.68
CA ALA A 234 -23.09 27.60 7.44
C ALA A 234 -23.99 27.79 6.21
N ASN A 235 -24.45 29.01 5.97
CA ASN A 235 -25.09 29.38 4.71
C ASN A 235 -24.05 29.67 3.61
N GLU A 236 -24.41 29.44 2.35
CA GLU A 236 -23.53 29.68 1.18
C GLU A 236 -23.07 31.15 1.08
N GLU A 237 -23.92 32.08 1.52
CA GLU A 237 -23.62 33.51 1.52
C GLU A 237 -22.44 33.86 2.44
N THR A 238 -22.35 33.22 3.61
CA THR A 238 -21.25 33.40 4.57
C THR A 238 -19.93 32.91 3.99
N ILE A 239 -19.97 31.76 3.31
CA ILE A 239 -18.81 31.15 2.66
C ILE A 239 -18.32 32.01 1.49
N SER A 240 -19.24 32.49 0.64
CA SER A 240 -18.89 33.31 -0.52
C SER A 240 -18.40 34.71 -0.13
N LYS A 241 -18.99 35.33 0.90
CA LYS A 241 -18.57 36.66 1.39
C LYS A 241 -17.25 36.62 2.15
N ASN A 242 -17.03 35.61 2.99
CA ASN A 242 -15.89 35.56 3.91
C ASN A 242 -15.23 34.16 3.96
N PRO A 243 -14.65 33.65 2.86
CA PRO A 243 -14.09 32.29 2.81
C PRO A 243 -12.94 32.07 3.81
N GLU A 244 -12.10 33.07 4.02
CA GLU A 244 -11.01 33.00 5.01
C GLU A 244 -11.52 32.96 6.45
N LEU A 245 -12.64 33.63 6.74
CA LEU A 245 -13.29 33.57 8.06
C LEU A 245 -13.80 32.16 8.33
N VAL A 246 -14.48 31.55 7.35
CA VAL A 246 -14.98 30.17 7.46
C VAL A 246 -13.83 29.18 7.66
N LYS A 247 -12.76 29.30 6.88
CA LYS A 247 -11.57 28.46 7.02
C LYS A 247 -10.91 28.61 8.39
N ALA A 248 -10.75 29.84 8.87
CA ALA A 248 -10.19 30.14 10.18
C ALA A 248 -11.07 29.55 11.31
N PHE A 249 -12.39 29.70 11.20
CA PHE A 249 -13.35 29.18 12.17
C PHE A 249 -13.33 27.65 12.23
N ILE A 250 -13.35 26.96 11.09
CA ILE A 250 -13.28 25.50 11.03
C ILE A 250 -11.97 25.01 11.66
N SER A 251 -10.83 25.57 11.24
CA SER A 251 -9.52 25.16 11.74
C SER A 251 -9.41 25.33 13.26
N ALA A 252 -9.83 26.48 13.80
CA ALA A 252 -9.82 26.74 15.23
C ALA A 252 -10.78 25.81 16.00
N SER A 253 -11.97 25.55 15.45
CA SER A 253 -12.96 24.64 16.05
C SER A 253 -12.44 23.20 16.12
N LEU A 254 -11.82 22.70 15.04
CA LEU A 254 -11.26 21.35 15.00
C LEU A 254 -10.04 21.20 15.91
N LYS A 255 -9.22 22.25 16.04
CA LYS A 255 -8.13 22.31 17.04
C LYS A 255 -8.69 22.24 18.46
N GLY A 256 -9.79 22.93 18.73
CA GLY A 256 -10.52 22.85 20.00
C GLY A 256 -11.07 21.45 20.28
N TRP A 257 -11.71 20.81 19.29
CA TRP A 257 -12.18 19.43 19.40
C TRP A 257 -11.05 18.42 19.68
N SER A 258 -9.92 18.57 18.98
CA SER A 258 -8.74 17.74 19.22
C SER A 258 -8.22 17.89 20.64
N TYR A 259 -8.19 19.13 21.15
CA TYR A 259 -7.80 19.40 22.53
C TYR A 259 -8.78 18.80 23.53
N ALA A 260 -10.09 18.99 23.31
CA ALA A 260 -11.14 18.52 24.22
C ALA A 260 -11.14 17.00 24.38
N MET A 261 -10.92 16.26 23.28
CA MET A 261 -10.86 14.79 23.32
C MET A 261 -9.65 14.27 24.10
N LYS A 262 -8.53 15.01 24.10
CA LYS A 262 -7.30 14.66 24.83
C LYS A 262 -7.31 15.10 26.28
N ASN A 263 -8.12 16.10 26.64
CA ASN A 263 -8.12 16.73 27.96
C ASN A 263 -9.54 16.80 28.57
N PRO A 264 -10.27 15.66 28.67
CA PRO A 264 -11.67 15.66 29.08
C PRO A 264 -11.89 16.23 30.48
N ASP A 265 -11.02 15.90 31.45
CA ASP A 265 -11.14 16.37 32.85
C ASP A 265 -11.13 17.89 33.00
N GLU A 266 -10.29 18.54 32.18
CA GLU A 266 -10.16 19.99 32.14
C GLU A 266 -11.40 20.63 31.53
N ILE A 267 -11.89 20.07 30.41
CA ILE A 267 -13.08 20.60 29.75
C ILE A 267 -14.35 20.35 30.56
N ILE A 268 -14.48 19.21 31.24
CA ILE A 268 -15.57 18.97 32.19
C ILE A 268 -15.58 20.03 33.29
N ARG A 269 -14.41 20.37 33.84
CA ARG A 269 -14.30 21.44 34.85
C ARG A 269 -14.70 22.80 34.26
N LEU A 270 -14.22 23.12 33.07
CA LEU A 270 -14.57 24.35 32.35
C LEU A 270 -16.09 24.50 32.16
N ILE A 271 -16.76 23.42 31.73
CA ILE A 271 -18.21 23.40 31.52
C ILE A 271 -18.95 23.67 32.83
N LEU A 272 -18.55 23.01 33.92
CA LEU A 272 -19.17 23.19 35.24
C LEU A 272 -18.95 24.60 35.79
N ASP A 273 -17.77 25.18 35.59
CA ASP A 273 -17.39 26.47 36.18
C ASP A 273 -17.95 27.66 35.38
N GLN A 274 -18.08 27.55 34.06
CA GLN A 274 -18.37 28.71 33.18
C GLN A 274 -19.72 28.66 32.45
N TYR A 275 -20.36 27.50 32.32
CA TYR A 275 -21.52 27.34 31.43
C TYR A 275 -22.80 26.88 32.15
N GLU A 276 -22.89 27.07 33.47
CA GLU A 276 -24.11 26.89 34.31
C GLU A 276 -24.96 25.64 33.97
N THR A 277 -24.30 24.51 33.67
CA THR A 277 -25.00 23.26 33.32
C THR A 277 -25.62 22.61 34.55
N SER A 278 -26.78 21.98 34.39
CA SER A 278 -27.45 21.19 35.44
C SER A 278 -26.83 19.80 35.63
N LYS A 279 -25.86 19.41 34.80
CA LYS A 279 -25.25 18.08 34.79
C LYS A 279 -24.14 17.93 35.83
N THR A 280 -24.02 16.74 36.39
CA THR A 280 -22.93 16.39 37.31
C THR A 280 -21.63 16.09 36.55
N ARG A 281 -20.49 16.12 37.26
CA ARG A 281 -19.19 15.71 36.70
C ARG A 281 -19.23 14.28 36.13
N ALA A 282 -19.93 13.37 36.80
CA ALA A 282 -20.06 11.97 36.37
C ALA A 282 -20.87 11.86 35.07
N HIS A 283 -21.96 12.63 34.94
CA HIS A 283 -22.73 12.66 33.70
C HIS A 283 -21.91 13.23 32.54
N LEU A 284 -21.20 14.35 32.73
CA LEU A 284 -20.34 14.89 31.67
C LEU A 284 -19.20 13.93 31.28
N ARG A 285 -18.73 13.09 32.21
CA ARG A 285 -17.79 12.02 31.90
C ARG A 285 -18.42 10.93 31.03
N TYR A 286 -19.62 10.49 31.38
CA TYR A 286 -20.38 9.52 30.58
C TYR A 286 -20.60 10.03 29.14
N GLU A 287 -20.95 11.31 28.98
CA GLU A 287 -21.08 11.93 27.65
C GLU A 287 -19.78 11.82 26.85
N TYR A 288 -18.64 12.15 27.46
CA TYR A 288 -17.32 12.04 26.83
C TYR A 288 -17.04 10.61 26.33
N GLU A 289 -17.21 9.61 27.19
CA GLU A 289 -16.93 8.21 26.87
C GLU A 289 -17.84 7.68 25.74
N ALA A 290 -19.12 8.05 25.77
CA ALA A 290 -20.06 7.71 24.71
C ALA A 290 -19.69 8.43 23.40
N MET A 291 -19.28 9.69 23.47
CA MET A 291 -18.85 10.48 22.30
C MET A 291 -17.58 9.95 21.66
N GLN A 292 -16.60 9.43 22.42
CA GLN A 292 -15.39 8.83 21.83
C GLN A 292 -15.73 7.73 20.82
N LYS A 293 -16.75 6.92 21.12
CA LYS A 293 -17.23 5.82 20.25
C LYS A 293 -17.95 6.34 19.00
N LEU A 294 -18.55 7.53 19.06
CA LEU A 294 -19.26 8.13 17.92
C LEU A 294 -18.36 9.01 17.04
N ILE A 295 -17.38 9.69 17.63
CA ILE A 295 -16.44 10.59 16.95
C ILE A 295 -15.28 9.80 16.33
N MET A 296 -14.82 8.74 17.02
CA MET A 296 -13.68 7.90 16.62
C MET A 296 -12.41 8.70 16.28
N PRO A 297 -11.96 9.63 17.15
CA PRO A 297 -10.91 10.61 16.82
C PRO A 297 -9.52 9.99 16.59
N GLU A 298 -9.30 8.73 17.02
CA GLU A 298 -8.06 7.98 16.78
C GLU A 298 -8.03 7.29 15.41
N LEU A 299 -9.21 7.02 14.82
CA LEU A 299 -9.35 6.30 13.56
C LEU A 299 -9.65 7.24 12.39
N ILE A 300 -10.37 8.32 12.64
CA ILE A 300 -10.86 9.25 11.61
C ILE A 300 -10.45 10.68 11.97
N GLN A 301 -9.96 11.42 10.97
CA GLN A 301 -9.64 12.83 11.14
C GLN A 301 -10.89 13.62 11.56
N LEU A 302 -10.80 14.40 12.65
CA LEU A 302 -11.89 15.23 13.12
C LEU A 302 -12.42 16.16 12.01
N GLY A 303 -13.74 16.16 11.83
CA GLY A 303 -14.42 16.95 10.81
C GLY A 303 -14.45 16.30 9.42
N HIS A 304 -13.84 15.13 9.24
CA HIS A 304 -13.84 14.41 7.96
C HIS A 304 -15.26 14.04 7.53
N MET A 305 -15.52 14.18 6.23
CA MET A 305 -16.78 13.86 5.58
C MET A 305 -16.50 13.15 4.25
N ASN A 306 -17.16 12.01 4.05
CA ASN A 306 -17.14 11.30 2.77
C ASN A 306 -18.32 11.77 1.89
N PRO A 307 -18.07 12.35 0.69
CA PRO A 307 -19.14 12.77 -0.24
C PRO A 307 -20.06 11.62 -0.69
N GLY A 308 -19.53 10.41 -0.86
CA GLY A 308 -20.31 9.22 -1.21
C GLY A 308 -21.28 8.82 -0.10
N ARG A 309 -20.91 9.02 1.17
CA ARG A 309 -21.83 8.78 2.30
C ARG A 309 -22.96 9.80 2.32
N TRP A 310 -22.70 11.07 2.00
CA TRP A 310 -23.75 12.07 1.85
C TRP A 310 -24.70 11.74 0.69
N LEU A 311 -24.19 11.23 -0.43
CA LEU A 311 -25.02 10.74 -1.53
C LEU A 311 -25.92 9.60 -1.09
N HIS A 312 -25.38 8.62 -0.35
CA HIS A 312 -26.16 7.51 0.18
C HIS A 312 -27.27 7.97 1.15
N ILE A 313 -26.99 8.94 2.03
CA ILE A 313 -28.00 9.53 2.92
C ILE A 313 -29.10 10.22 2.10
N ALA A 314 -28.74 10.92 1.01
CA ALA A 314 -29.72 11.55 0.12
C ALA A 314 -30.58 10.52 -0.63
N GLU A 315 -30.00 9.38 -1.03
CA GLU A 315 -30.73 8.26 -1.62
C GLU A 315 -31.74 7.66 -0.63
N ILE A 316 -31.36 7.52 0.64
CA ILE A 316 -32.26 7.08 1.72
C ILE A 316 -33.46 8.03 1.86
N PHE A 317 -33.23 9.35 1.87
CA PHE A 317 -34.33 10.33 1.92
C PHE A 317 -35.26 10.22 0.71
N LYS A 318 -34.71 9.98 -0.47
CA LYS A 318 -35.50 9.79 -1.70
C LYS A 318 -36.28 8.47 -1.67
N GLN A 319 -35.63 7.38 -1.28
CA GLN A 319 -36.24 6.05 -1.20
C GLN A 319 -37.44 6.02 -0.25
N TYR A 320 -37.37 6.76 0.85
CA TYR A 320 -38.44 6.85 1.84
C TYR A 320 -39.40 8.03 1.62
N GLY A 321 -39.39 8.64 0.43
CA GLY A 321 -40.37 9.66 0.04
C GLY A 321 -40.27 10.97 0.83
N MET A 322 -39.14 11.23 1.49
CA MET A 322 -38.92 12.48 2.25
C MET A 322 -38.54 13.65 1.32
N VAL A 323 -38.08 13.35 0.10
CA VAL A 323 -37.67 14.32 -0.93
C VAL A 323 -38.16 13.85 -2.30
N GLU A 324 -38.84 14.71 -3.04
CA GLU A 324 -39.31 14.45 -4.41
C GLU A 324 -38.34 14.97 -5.50
N SER A 325 -37.41 15.86 -5.15
CA SER A 325 -36.48 16.50 -6.08
C SER A 325 -35.34 15.58 -6.55
N GLU A 326 -34.74 15.92 -7.70
CA GLU A 326 -33.48 15.30 -8.12
C GLU A 326 -32.37 15.59 -7.11
N ILE A 327 -31.57 14.57 -6.80
CA ILE A 327 -30.47 14.69 -5.84
C ILE A 327 -29.36 15.52 -6.48
N ASN A 328 -29.19 16.75 -6.01
CA ASN A 328 -28.07 17.61 -6.36
C ASN A 328 -27.33 18.04 -5.09
N LEU A 329 -26.08 17.57 -4.94
CA LEU A 329 -25.21 17.85 -3.80
C LEU A 329 -24.04 18.77 -4.16
N ASP A 330 -24.05 19.39 -5.35
CA ASP A 330 -23.00 20.31 -5.76
C ASP A 330 -22.91 21.48 -4.78
N GLY A 331 -21.71 21.72 -4.27
CA GLY A 331 -21.44 22.77 -3.28
C GLY A 331 -22.02 22.51 -1.88
N PHE A 332 -22.65 21.35 -1.61
CA PHE A 332 -23.19 21.04 -0.28
C PHE A 332 -22.09 20.68 0.74
N VAL A 333 -21.08 19.92 0.32
CA VAL A 333 -19.92 19.60 1.17
C VAL A 333 -18.85 20.66 0.97
N TYR A 334 -18.45 21.34 2.04
CA TYR A 334 -17.39 22.34 1.99
C TYR A 334 -16.05 21.71 1.60
N SER A 335 -15.38 22.27 0.59
CA SER A 335 -14.02 21.93 0.21
C SER A 335 -13.13 23.18 0.29
N PRO A 336 -12.04 23.15 1.07
CA PRO A 336 -11.15 24.31 1.24
C PRO A 336 -10.35 24.66 -0.03
N GLU A 337 -10.38 23.83 -1.07
CA GLU A 337 -9.62 24.03 -2.32
C GLU A 337 -10.46 23.84 -3.58
N ASN A 338 -11.42 24.75 -3.81
CA ASN A 338 -11.83 25.07 -5.19
C ASN A 338 -11.00 26.26 -5.68
N LYS A 339 -9.69 26.06 -5.86
CA LYS A 339 -8.95 26.90 -6.79
C LYS A 339 -9.21 26.34 -8.19
N PRO A 340 -9.74 27.12 -9.14
CA PRO A 340 -9.69 26.69 -10.53
C PRO A 340 -8.23 26.37 -10.85
N LEU A 341 -7.98 25.25 -11.55
CA LEU A 341 -6.65 24.78 -11.95
C LEU A 341 -5.78 25.88 -12.61
N PHE A 342 -6.41 26.95 -13.09
CA PHE A 342 -5.73 28.17 -13.54
C PHE A 342 -6.43 29.44 -13.00
N SER A 343 -5.69 30.32 -12.32
CA SER A 343 -6.20 31.65 -11.97
C SER A 343 -6.34 32.52 -13.22
N LEU A 344 -7.31 33.45 -13.27
CA LEU A 344 -7.38 34.43 -14.37
C LEU A 344 -6.06 35.19 -14.54
N LYS A 345 -5.30 35.42 -13.46
CA LYS A 345 -3.95 36.02 -13.51
C LYS A 345 -2.95 35.12 -14.25
N PHE A 346 -3.05 33.81 -14.11
CA PHE A 346 -2.25 32.84 -14.86
C PHE A 346 -2.62 32.86 -16.34
N VAL A 347 -3.91 32.92 -16.67
CA VAL A 347 -4.39 33.04 -18.05
C VAL A 347 -3.95 34.37 -18.68
N TYR A 348 -4.09 35.50 -17.97
CA TYR A 348 -3.56 36.79 -18.42
C TYR A 348 -2.05 36.80 -18.54
N GLY A 349 -1.34 36.14 -17.62
CA GLY A 349 0.11 35.95 -17.69
C GLY A 349 0.51 35.18 -18.94
N LEU A 350 -0.22 34.12 -19.27
CA LEU A 350 -0.02 33.32 -20.47
C LEU A 350 -0.31 34.17 -21.72
N LEU A 351 -1.41 34.92 -21.74
CA LEU A 351 -1.77 35.81 -22.86
C LEU A 351 -0.76 36.94 -23.08
N ILE A 352 -0.28 37.58 -22.01
CA ILE A 352 0.78 38.60 -22.06
C ILE A 352 2.09 37.99 -22.53
N SER A 353 2.44 36.78 -22.06
CA SER A 353 3.63 36.06 -22.51
C SER A 353 3.54 35.72 -24.00
N THR A 354 2.38 35.30 -24.49
CA THR A 354 2.16 35.01 -25.91
C THR A 354 2.24 36.28 -26.77
N ILE A 355 1.69 37.40 -26.30
CA ILE A 355 1.82 38.70 -26.97
C ILE A 355 3.28 39.16 -26.99
N PHE A 356 4.01 39.01 -25.88
CA PHE A 356 5.42 39.35 -25.79
C PHE A 356 6.28 38.48 -26.72
N ILE A 357 6.08 37.16 -26.71
CA ILE A 357 6.76 36.20 -27.60
C ILE A 357 6.44 36.55 -29.06
N SER A 358 5.19 36.88 -29.37
CA SER A 358 4.78 37.28 -30.72
C SER A 358 5.44 38.60 -31.15
N ALA A 359 5.52 39.59 -30.25
CA ALA A 359 6.19 40.86 -30.52
C ALA A 359 7.72 40.66 -30.72
N VAL A 360 8.33 39.78 -29.93
CA VAL A 360 9.74 39.36 -30.10
C VAL A 360 9.92 38.64 -31.43
N ALA A 361 9.02 37.73 -31.79
CA ALA A 361 9.05 37.02 -33.08
C ALA A 361 8.91 37.98 -34.26
N VAL A 362 8.00 38.96 -34.20
CA VAL A 362 7.84 39.99 -35.24
C VAL A 362 9.08 40.88 -35.31
N SER A 363 9.64 41.29 -34.17
CA SER A 363 10.89 42.05 -34.11
C SER A 363 12.06 41.26 -34.72
N LEU A 364 12.16 39.97 -34.41
CA LEU A 364 13.12 39.05 -35.01
C LEU A 364 12.89 38.88 -36.51
N LEU A 365 11.65 38.82 -36.99
CA LEU A 365 11.34 38.74 -38.42
C LEU A 365 11.74 40.04 -39.15
N ILE A 366 11.49 41.20 -38.56
CA ILE A 366 11.92 42.50 -39.11
C ILE A 366 13.44 42.59 -39.11
N PHE A 367 14.10 42.17 -38.04
CA PHE A 367 15.56 42.11 -37.93
C PHE A 367 16.17 41.12 -38.93
N ASN A 368 15.56 39.95 -39.10
CA ASN A 368 15.97 38.93 -40.06
C ASN A 368 15.79 39.44 -41.50
N ASN A 369 14.72 40.17 -41.80
CA ASN A 369 14.55 40.80 -43.11
C ASN A 369 15.54 41.95 -43.37
N ARG A 370 15.96 42.69 -42.32
CA ARG A 370 17.07 43.66 -42.41
C ARG A 370 18.41 42.95 -42.67
N LEU A 371 18.70 41.88 -41.93
CA LEU A 371 19.87 41.02 -42.12
C LEU A 371 19.90 40.43 -43.54
N LYS A 372 18.77 39.97 -44.06
CA LYS A 372 18.68 39.45 -45.44
C LYS A 372 19.08 40.49 -46.48
N ARG A 373 18.74 41.77 -46.29
CA ARG A 373 19.18 42.86 -47.18
C ARG A 373 20.69 43.10 -47.07
N GLU A 374 21.24 43.08 -45.86
CA GLU A 374 22.68 43.27 -45.61
C GLU A 374 23.52 42.07 -46.10
N ILE A 375 22.94 40.86 -46.05
CA ILE A 375 23.53 39.62 -46.59
C ILE A 375 23.59 39.66 -48.11
N VAL A 376 22.61 40.26 -48.80
CA VAL A 376 22.63 40.38 -50.27
C VAL A 376 23.77 41.28 -50.76
N GLU A 377 24.10 42.35 -50.02
CA GLU A 377 25.25 43.21 -50.32
C GLU A 377 26.59 42.53 -50.04
N ARG A 378 26.70 41.76 -48.95
CA ARG A 378 27.89 40.93 -48.67
C ARG A 378 28.06 39.78 -49.69
N LYS A 379 26.96 39.27 -50.25
CA LYS A 379 26.94 38.16 -51.23
C LYS A 379 27.71 38.47 -52.51
N GLN A 380 27.82 39.74 -52.90
CA GLN A 380 28.57 40.14 -54.09
C GLN A 380 30.09 40.05 -53.89
N VAL A 381 30.56 40.24 -52.65
CA VAL A 381 31.97 40.06 -52.27
C VAL A 381 32.28 38.57 -52.05
N GLU A 382 31.31 37.82 -51.52
CA GLU A 382 31.38 36.38 -51.27
C GLU A 382 31.41 35.54 -52.57
N ASN A 383 30.82 36.01 -53.67
CA ASN A 383 30.82 35.27 -54.94
C ASN A 383 32.23 35.08 -55.56
N ALA A 384 33.19 35.95 -55.22
CA ALA A 384 34.60 35.77 -55.59
C ALA A 384 35.32 34.74 -54.70
N LEU A 385 34.81 34.48 -53.50
CA LEU A 385 35.30 33.48 -52.55
C LEU A 385 34.64 32.09 -52.80
N LYS A 386 33.41 32.08 -53.32
CA LYS A 386 32.59 30.88 -53.61
C LYS A 386 33.15 29.90 -54.63
N ALA A 387 34.06 30.31 -55.50
CA ALA A 387 34.75 29.38 -56.40
C ALA A 387 35.63 28.38 -55.62
N SER A 388 36.06 28.75 -54.41
CA SER A 388 36.80 27.89 -53.48
C SER A 388 35.87 27.07 -52.58
N GLU A 389 34.71 27.62 -52.18
CA GLU A 389 33.73 26.94 -51.33
C GLU A 389 32.83 25.92 -52.04
N THR A 390 32.78 25.93 -53.39
CA THR A 390 31.95 24.97 -54.16
C THR A 390 32.37 23.52 -53.91
N GLN A 391 33.64 23.31 -53.56
CA GLN A 391 34.20 22.03 -53.17
C GLN A 391 33.75 21.58 -51.75
N SER A 392 33.56 22.52 -50.81
CA SER A 392 33.01 22.24 -49.46
C SER A 392 31.49 22.03 -49.46
N ALA A 393 30.75 22.68 -50.37
CA ALA A 393 29.30 22.53 -50.50
C ALA A 393 28.88 21.15 -51.03
N GLN A 394 29.75 20.47 -51.79
CA GLN A 394 29.53 19.10 -52.25
C GLN A 394 29.59 18.10 -51.07
N TYR A 395 30.52 18.30 -50.14
CA TYR A 395 30.66 17.51 -48.91
C TYR A 395 29.50 17.71 -47.92
N SER A 396 29.01 18.94 -47.73
CA SER A 396 27.85 19.19 -46.84
C SER A 396 26.53 18.60 -47.35
N LYS A 397 26.36 18.49 -48.67
CA LYS A 397 25.15 17.89 -49.28
C LYS A 397 25.06 16.37 -49.05
N GLN A 398 26.19 15.68 -48.97
CA GLN A 398 26.24 14.26 -48.61
C GLN A 398 25.91 14.04 -47.12
N LEU A 399 26.37 14.93 -46.24
CA LEU A 399 26.03 14.89 -44.81
C LEU A 399 24.55 15.19 -44.50
N GLU A 400 23.91 16.04 -45.30
CA GLU A 400 22.49 16.37 -45.16
C GLU A 400 21.56 15.19 -45.56
N GLN A 401 21.95 14.38 -46.55
CA GLN A 401 21.22 13.16 -46.93
C GLN A 401 21.31 12.06 -45.87
N VAL A 402 22.47 11.90 -45.22
CA VAL A 402 22.67 10.97 -44.08
C VAL A 402 21.85 11.41 -42.86
N SER A 403 21.71 12.73 -42.63
CA SER A 403 20.91 13.31 -41.53
C SER A 403 19.39 13.13 -41.71
N ILE A 404 18.89 13.17 -42.95
CA ILE A 404 17.46 12.98 -43.26
C ILE A 404 17.06 11.50 -43.19
N ALA A 405 17.94 10.58 -43.63
CA ALA A 405 17.73 9.14 -43.49
C ALA A 405 17.65 8.72 -42.01
N THR A 406 18.51 9.29 -41.17
CA THR A 406 18.56 9.01 -39.72
C THR A 406 17.35 9.56 -38.94
N ALA A 407 16.80 10.72 -39.33
CA ALA A 407 15.54 11.22 -38.77
C ALA A 407 14.32 10.35 -39.13
N THR A 408 14.39 9.64 -40.26
CA THR A 408 13.31 8.76 -40.75
C THR A 408 13.36 7.39 -40.07
N LEU A 409 14.55 6.84 -39.83
CA LEU A 409 14.76 5.59 -39.07
C LEU A 409 14.33 5.73 -37.59
N LEU A 410 14.57 6.90 -36.96
CA LEU A 410 14.18 7.17 -35.57
C LEU A 410 12.66 7.39 -35.38
N THR A 411 11.89 7.48 -36.46
CA THR A 411 10.43 7.70 -36.43
C THR A 411 9.61 6.52 -36.95
N SER A 412 10.28 5.46 -37.42
CA SER A 412 9.68 4.21 -37.91
C SER A 412 9.13 3.36 -36.74
N ARG A 413 7.87 2.94 -36.84
CA ARG A 413 7.16 2.13 -35.83
C ARG A 413 7.28 0.63 -36.14
N SER A 414 8.31 -0.01 -35.61
CA SER A 414 8.29 -1.39 -35.10
C SER A 414 9.66 -1.69 -34.50
N ASP A 415 9.69 -2.16 -33.25
CA ASP A 415 10.91 -2.35 -32.47
C ASP A 415 11.89 -3.42 -33.02
N GLU A 416 11.48 -4.18 -34.04
CA GLU A 416 12.11 -5.45 -34.40
C GLU A 416 13.35 -5.38 -35.33
N ASP A 417 13.64 -4.31 -36.09
CA ASP A 417 14.79 -4.40 -37.02
C ASP A 417 15.54 -3.09 -37.39
N VAL A 418 15.67 -2.14 -36.46
CA VAL A 418 16.41 -0.87 -36.69
C VAL A 418 17.87 -1.10 -37.13
N PHE A 419 18.52 -2.13 -36.60
CA PHE A 419 19.92 -2.45 -36.94
C PHE A 419 20.04 -3.16 -38.31
N GLY A 420 19.01 -3.90 -38.74
CA GLY A 420 18.89 -4.43 -40.11
C GLY A 420 18.75 -3.30 -41.13
N GLU A 421 17.87 -2.33 -40.89
CA GLU A 421 17.69 -1.16 -41.78
C GLU A 421 18.96 -0.32 -41.93
N ILE A 422 19.71 -0.13 -40.83
CA ILE A 422 21.03 0.53 -40.86
C ILE A 422 22.01 -0.27 -41.72
N SER A 423 22.00 -1.60 -41.59
CA SER A 423 22.89 -2.49 -42.35
C SER A 423 22.61 -2.43 -43.84
N GLU A 424 21.34 -2.45 -44.23
CA GLU A 424 20.89 -2.37 -45.62
C GLU A 424 21.20 -0.99 -46.24
N PHE A 425 21.03 0.09 -45.47
CA PHE A 425 21.38 1.44 -45.93
C PHE A 425 22.86 1.55 -46.26
N VAL A 426 23.72 1.02 -45.37
CA VAL A 426 25.18 1.01 -45.56
C VAL A 426 25.55 0.28 -46.84
N THR A 427 25.03 -0.94 -47.08
CA THR A 427 25.35 -1.71 -48.29
C THR A 427 24.80 -1.09 -49.58
N ASN A 428 23.68 -0.35 -49.50
CA ASN A 428 23.07 0.29 -50.68
C ASN A 428 23.72 1.62 -51.08
N HIS A 429 24.42 2.29 -50.16
CA HIS A 429 24.92 3.66 -50.36
C HIS A 429 26.43 3.84 -50.15
N LEU A 430 27.11 2.83 -49.58
CA LEU A 430 28.56 2.82 -49.40
C LEU A 430 29.20 1.75 -50.28
N ASP A 431 30.52 1.81 -50.40
CA ASP A 431 31.31 0.96 -51.29
C ASP A 431 31.56 -0.45 -50.71
N TYR A 432 30.51 -1.12 -50.21
CA TYR A 432 30.60 -2.44 -49.58
C TYR A 432 29.33 -3.25 -49.84
N ASN A 433 29.47 -4.49 -50.33
CA ASN A 433 28.32 -5.36 -50.59
C ASN A 433 27.87 -6.15 -49.36
N ARG A 434 28.71 -6.27 -48.31
CA ARG A 434 28.34 -6.99 -47.07
C ARG A 434 28.70 -6.20 -45.83
N LEU A 435 27.85 -6.34 -44.82
CA LEU A 435 28.01 -5.73 -43.51
C LEU A 435 27.54 -6.67 -42.40
N VAL A 436 28.30 -6.72 -41.30
CA VAL A 436 27.88 -7.36 -40.04
C VAL A 436 28.15 -6.41 -38.88
N ILE A 437 27.14 -6.21 -38.03
CA ILE A 437 27.22 -5.43 -36.80
C ILE A 437 27.21 -6.39 -35.62
N SER A 438 28.27 -6.37 -34.82
CA SER A 438 28.42 -7.22 -33.64
C SER A 438 28.63 -6.37 -32.39
N VAL A 439 27.93 -6.72 -31.32
CA VAL A 439 28.12 -6.12 -29.98
C VAL A 439 28.56 -7.19 -29.00
N PHE A 440 29.32 -6.77 -28.00
CA PHE A 440 29.68 -7.63 -26.90
C PHE A 440 28.68 -7.45 -25.76
N GLN A 441 28.39 -8.56 -25.10
CA GLN A 441 27.56 -8.60 -23.92
C GLN A 441 28.25 -9.46 -22.86
N ASP A 442 27.82 -9.30 -21.61
CA ASP A 442 28.36 -10.07 -20.49
C ASP A 442 27.84 -11.53 -20.46
N LYS A 443 26.87 -11.85 -21.35
CA LYS A 443 26.13 -13.12 -21.46
C LYS A 443 26.76 -14.02 -22.54
N SER A 444 26.70 -15.36 -22.43
CA SER A 444 27.11 -16.25 -23.53
C SER A 444 25.96 -16.41 -24.56
N PRO A 445 26.21 -16.33 -25.87
CA PRO A 445 27.51 -16.06 -26.50
C PRO A 445 27.97 -14.61 -26.26
N SER A 446 29.26 -14.43 -25.95
CA SER A 446 29.88 -13.14 -25.59
C SER A 446 29.78 -12.10 -26.70
N ARG A 447 29.51 -12.54 -27.93
CA ARG A 447 29.29 -11.75 -29.12
C ARG A 447 27.89 -12.02 -29.64
N VAL A 448 27.12 -10.95 -29.86
CA VAL A 448 25.80 -11.01 -30.51
C VAL A 448 25.85 -10.21 -31.81
N ILE A 449 25.33 -10.79 -32.88
CA ILE A 449 25.11 -10.09 -34.14
C ILE A 449 23.74 -9.41 -34.05
N ILE A 450 23.73 -8.08 -34.06
CA ILE A 450 22.52 -7.28 -33.93
C ILE A 450 21.99 -6.76 -35.27
N GLY A 451 22.79 -6.86 -36.34
CA GLY A 451 22.38 -6.48 -37.69
C GLY A 451 23.34 -7.03 -38.75
N SER A 452 22.83 -7.33 -39.93
CA SER A 452 23.63 -7.81 -41.07
C SER A 452 22.96 -7.50 -42.40
N SER A 453 23.75 -7.30 -43.46
CA SER A 453 23.28 -7.14 -44.83
C SER A 453 24.26 -7.80 -45.81
N GLY A 454 23.76 -8.43 -46.87
CA GLY A 454 24.58 -9.08 -47.90
C GLY A 454 25.28 -10.38 -47.48
N VAL A 455 24.98 -10.92 -46.29
CA VAL A 455 25.61 -12.14 -45.73
C VAL A 455 24.60 -13.28 -45.69
N SER A 456 25.02 -14.50 -46.07
CA SER A 456 24.15 -15.69 -46.03
C SER A 456 23.95 -16.19 -44.58
N GLU A 457 22.79 -16.81 -44.31
CA GLU A 457 22.51 -17.39 -42.98
C GLU A 457 23.54 -18.43 -42.53
N GLU A 458 24.12 -19.19 -43.47
CA GLU A 458 25.16 -20.17 -43.15
C GLU A 458 26.40 -19.50 -42.55
N ILE A 459 26.80 -18.34 -43.09
CA ILE A 459 27.92 -17.55 -42.60
C ILE A 459 27.58 -16.92 -41.25
N LEU A 460 26.38 -16.37 -41.09
CA LEU A 460 25.93 -15.81 -39.81
C LEU A 460 25.94 -16.88 -38.71
N ARG A 461 25.44 -18.09 -38.99
CA ARG A 461 25.46 -19.19 -38.01
C ARG A 461 26.88 -19.63 -37.64
N LYS A 462 27.80 -19.65 -38.61
CA LYS A 462 29.23 -19.91 -38.34
C LYS A 462 29.82 -18.84 -37.43
N LEU A 463 29.55 -17.56 -37.69
CA LEU A 463 30.08 -16.43 -36.91
C LEU A 463 29.51 -16.37 -35.49
N THR A 464 28.23 -16.72 -35.29
CA THR A 464 27.58 -16.75 -33.96
C THR A 464 28.14 -17.87 -33.08
N ASN A 465 28.58 -18.99 -33.67
CA ASN A 465 29.10 -20.14 -32.92
C ASN A 465 30.56 -19.98 -32.44
N ILE A 466 31.21 -18.86 -32.74
CA ILE A 466 32.60 -18.57 -32.35
C ILE A 466 32.57 -17.67 -31.10
N GLU A 467 32.84 -18.25 -29.93
CA GLU A 467 32.95 -17.50 -28.66
C GLU A 467 34.24 -16.66 -28.65
N LEU A 468 34.10 -15.35 -28.84
CA LEU A 468 35.21 -14.40 -28.77
C LEU A 468 34.94 -13.38 -27.66
N SER A 469 35.88 -13.26 -26.72
CA SER A 469 35.85 -12.19 -25.72
C SER A 469 36.28 -10.85 -26.33
N PRO A 470 35.85 -9.70 -25.76
CA PRO A 470 36.31 -8.38 -26.20
C PRO A 470 37.84 -8.26 -26.21
N SER A 471 38.51 -8.86 -25.23
CA SER A 471 39.98 -8.87 -25.10
C SER A 471 40.67 -9.64 -26.23
N SER A 472 40.07 -10.73 -26.71
CA SER A 472 40.61 -11.52 -27.82
C SER A 472 40.55 -10.74 -29.14
N PHE A 473 39.48 -9.96 -29.32
CA PHE A 473 39.27 -9.16 -30.54
C PHE A 473 40.10 -7.86 -30.56
N LEU A 474 40.48 -7.31 -29.41
CA LEU A 474 41.34 -6.12 -29.34
C LEU A 474 42.69 -6.30 -30.06
N SER A 475 43.22 -7.52 -30.06
CA SER A 475 44.49 -7.88 -30.74
C SER A 475 44.45 -7.69 -32.27
N VAL A 476 43.26 -7.75 -32.88
CA VAL A 476 43.08 -7.51 -34.32
C VAL A 476 43.37 -6.06 -34.66
N PHE A 477 42.90 -5.13 -33.84
CA PHE A 477 43.10 -3.69 -34.06
C PHE A 477 44.53 -3.22 -33.84
N GLU A 478 45.33 -3.97 -33.09
CA GLU A 478 46.77 -3.69 -32.91
C GLU A 478 47.60 -4.10 -34.13
N ARG A 479 47.10 -5.05 -34.93
CA ARG A 479 47.81 -5.62 -36.09
C ARG A 479 47.29 -5.09 -37.43
N ALA A 480 46.04 -4.65 -37.48
CA ALA A 480 45.39 -4.11 -38.67
C ALA A 480 45.92 -2.72 -39.04
N GLU A 481 45.76 -2.32 -40.30
CA GLU A 481 46.21 -1.02 -40.80
C GLU A 481 45.18 0.07 -40.47
N PRO A 482 45.52 1.14 -39.73
CA PRO A 482 44.57 2.19 -39.38
C PRO A 482 44.29 3.09 -40.59
N VAL A 483 43.00 3.23 -40.97
CA VAL A 483 42.56 4.07 -42.10
C VAL A 483 41.82 5.31 -41.62
N GLY A 484 41.11 5.20 -40.49
CA GLY A 484 40.33 6.27 -39.87
C GLY A 484 40.63 6.43 -38.38
N LYS A 485 39.77 7.14 -37.64
CA LYS A 485 39.91 7.27 -36.18
C LYS A 485 39.50 5.99 -35.45
N LEU A 486 38.51 5.29 -35.97
CA LEU A 486 37.94 4.05 -35.42
C LEU A 486 37.94 2.90 -36.44
N SER A 487 38.42 3.16 -37.66
CA SER A 487 38.37 2.23 -38.79
C SER A 487 39.74 1.63 -39.13
N TYR A 488 39.77 0.32 -39.33
CA TYR A 488 40.98 -0.46 -39.59
C TYR A 488 40.76 -1.38 -40.79
N TYR A 489 41.73 -1.40 -41.70
CA TYR A 489 41.76 -2.29 -42.85
C TYR A 489 42.55 -3.56 -42.51
N VAL A 490 41.95 -4.71 -42.80
CA VAL A 490 42.50 -6.02 -42.52
C VAL A 490 42.76 -6.74 -43.85
N PRO A 491 44.04 -6.89 -44.25
CA PRO A 491 44.37 -7.58 -45.49
C PRO A 491 44.28 -9.10 -45.33
N HIS A 492 43.96 -9.79 -46.43
CA HIS A 492 43.79 -11.24 -46.52
C HIS A 492 45.02 -12.08 -46.08
N ASN A 493 46.21 -11.47 -46.05
CA ASN A 493 47.45 -12.12 -45.61
C ASN A 493 47.67 -12.03 -44.08
N LEU A 494 46.81 -11.31 -43.35
CA LEU A 494 46.91 -11.12 -41.91
C LEU A 494 46.13 -12.21 -41.16
N LYS A 495 46.86 -13.19 -40.59
CA LYS A 495 46.30 -14.22 -39.71
C LYS A 495 45.95 -13.64 -38.33
N CYS A 496 44.78 -13.02 -38.23
CA CYS A 496 44.39 -12.25 -37.04
C CYS A 496 43.79 -13.08 -35.91
N ILE A 497 43.02 -14.13 -36.19
CA ILE A 497 42.29 -14.90 -35.16
C ILE A 497 42.43 -16.41 -35.46
N PRO A 498 43.13 -17.20 -34.62
CA PRO A 498 43.40 -18.63 -34.86
C PRO A 498 42.16 -19.52 -34.98
N GLU A 499 41.03 -19.13 -34.39
CA GLU A 499 39.76 -19.89 -34.37
C GLU A 499 38.85 -19.62 -35.57
N ILE A 500 39.14 -18.60 -36.39
CA ILE A 500 38.39 -18.25 -37.61
C ILE A 500 39.07 -18.84 -38.88
N ASP A 501 40.22 -19.51 -38.73
CA ASP A 501 41.13 -19.93 -39.82
C ASP A 501 40.67 -21.18 -40.63
N GLU A 502 39.36 -21.33 -40.88
CA GLU A 502 38.84 -22.24 -41.91
C GLU A 502 37.83 -21.51 -42.82
N SER A 503 38.40 -20.77 -43.79
CA SER A 503 37.78 -20.34 -45.05
C SER A 503 36.36 -19.75 -44.96
N LEU A 504 36.25 -18.45 -44.69
CA LEU A 504 35.11 -17.66 -45.16
C LEU A 504 35.47 -17.06 -46.52
N GLU A 505 35.28 -17.92 -47.54
CA GLU A 505 35.12 -17.66 -48.98
C GLU A 505 35.62 -16.31 -49.54
N GLY A 506 36.92 -16.24 -49.81
CA GLY A 506 37.50 -15.19 -50.64
C GLY A 506 38.75 -15.67 -51.39
N SER A 507 38.61 -16.65 -52.28
CA SER A 507 39.70 -17.02 -53.19
C SER A 507 39.55 -16.25 -54.51
N GLY A 508 40.27 -15.15 -54.65
CA GLY A 508 40.32 -14.34 -55.86
C GLY A 508 41.75 -14.17 -56.36
N PRO A 509 41.95 -13.72 -57.61
CA PRO A 509 43.26 -13.29 -58.07
C PRO A 509 43.70 -12.02 -57.31
N GLU A 510 45.01 -11.88 -57.10
CA GLU A 510 45.61 -10.65 -56.57
C GLU A 510 45.23 -9.45 -57.45
N PRO A 511 44.83 -8.31 -56.85
CA PRO A 511 44.40 -7.14 -57.62
C PRO A 511 45.55 -6.55 -58.46
N GLU A 512 45.20 -6.04 -59.65
CA GLU A 512 46.14 -5.33 -60.53
C GLU A 512 46.41 -3.90 -60.02
N GLY A 513 47.38 -3.76 -59.11
CA GLY A 513 47.88 -2.46 -58.61
C GLY A 513 47.95 -2.37 -57.08
N GLU A 514 48.82 -1.50 -56.55
CA GLU A 514 49.03 -1.34 -55.08
C GLU A 514 47.76 -0.91 -54.31
N ASP A 515 46.81 -0.28 -55.00
CA ASP A 515 45.56 0.28 -54.45
C ASP A 515 44.33 -0.63 -54.64
N GLY A 516 44.50 -1.87 -55.14
CA GLY A 516 43.36 -2.75 -55.37
C GLY A 516 42.90 -3.53 -54.13
N TRP A 517 41.59 -3.79 -54.05
CA TRP A 517 40.93 -4.55 -52.99
C TRP A 517 40.94 -6.05 -53.31
N HIS A 518 41.47 -6.88 -52.41
CA HIS A 518 41.38 -8.33 -52.57
C HIS A 518 40.04 -8.86 -51.99
N PRO A 519 39.38 -9.85 -52.60
CA PRO A 519 38.07 -10.34 -52.13
C PRO A 519 38.01 -10.87 -50.69
N ALA A 520 39.16 -11.25 -50.12
CA ALA A 520 39.28 -11.66 -48.71
C ALA A 520 39.75 -10.54 -47.76
N ASP A 521 39.92 -9.31 -48.25
CA ASP A 521 40.16 -8.16 -47.38
C ASP A 521 38.84 -7.68 -46.76
N TYR A 522 38.90 -7.07 -45.59
CA TYR A 522 37.74 -6.48 -44.93
C TYR A 522 38.12 -5.28 -44.06
N ILE A 523 37.14 -4.44 -43.75
CA ILE A 523 37.28 -3.31 -42.83
C ILE A 523 36.57 -3.64 -41.54
N ILE A 524 37.20 -3.30 -40.41
CA ILE A 524 36.57 -3.29 -39.11
C ILE A 524 36.51 -1.87 -38.56
N VAL A 525 35.34 -1.46 -38.10
CA VAL A 525 35.11 -0.19 -37.39
C VAL A 525 34.73 -0.48 -35.93
N LYS A 526 35.44 0.16 -34.99
CA LYS A 526 35.13 0.06 -33.56
C LYS A 526 33.83 0.79 -33.21
N ILE A 527 32.98 0.14 -32.43
CA ILE A 527 31.83 0.75 -31.77
C ILE A 527 32.25 1.00 -30.31
N ILE A 528 32.26 2.27 -29.93
CA ILE A 528 32.64 2.71 -28.58
C ILE A 528 31.50 3.46 -27.91
N ASN A 529 31.40 3.35 -26.59
CA ASN A 529 30.47 4.16 -25.81
C ASN A 529 31.03 5.57 -25.54
N ASN A 530 30.22 6.42 -24.88
CA ASN A 530 30.62 7.79 -24.52
C ASN A 530 31.81 7.87 -23.54
N ALA A 531 32.12 6.78 -22.83
CA ALA A 531 33.28 6.67 -21.95
C ALA A 531 34.55 6.20 -22.69
N GLY A 532 34.44 5.88 -23.99
CA GLY A 532 35.54 5.38 -24.81
C GLY A 532 35.77 3.86 -24.68
N GLU A 533 34.86 3.13 -24.03
CA GLU A 533 34.94 1.68 -23.90
C GLU A 533 34.46 0.99 -25.18
N PHE A 534 35.12 -0.10 -25.53
CA PHE A 534 34.83 -0.90 -26.72
C PHE A 534 33.65 -1.84 -26.44
N ILE A 535 32.51 -1.57 -27.08
CA ILE A 535 31.25 -2.30 -26.86
C ILE A 535 30.87 -3.20 -28.03
N GLY A 536 31.56 -3.10 -29.16
CA GLY A 536 31.25 -3.87 -30.35
C GLY A 536 32.06 -3.43 -31.56
N PHE A 537 31.81 -4.04 -32.71
CA PHE A 537 32.44 -3.67 -33.96
C PHE A 537 31.50 -3.90 -35.15
N MET A 538 31.80 -3.21 -36.24
CA MET A 538 31.16 -3.40 -37.53
C MET A 538 32.20 -3.89 -38.52
N SER A 539 31.91 -4.97 -39.26
CA SER A 539 32.77 -5.50 -40.31
C SER A 539 32.10 -5.33 -41.68
N ALA A 540 32.84 -4.76 -42.63
CA ALA A 540 32.39 -4.54 -44.02
C ALA A 540 33.39 -5.13 -45.01
N ASP A 541 32.91 -5.77 -46.08
CA ASP A 541 33.76 -6.35 -47.12
C ASP A 541 33.14 -6.21 -48.54
N GLU A 542 33.84 -6.78 -49.53
CA GLU A 542 33.40 -6.83 -50.94
C GLU A 542 33.19 -5.43 -51.57
N SER A 543 34.29 -4.69 -51.76
CA SER A 543 34.26 -3.35 -52.37
C SER A 543 33.66 -3.35 -53.78
N THR A 544 32.71 -2.45 -54.04
CA THR A 544 32.06 -2.28 -55.35
C THR A 544 32.97 -1.57 -56.37
N THR A 545 33.90 -0.73 -55.89
CA THR A 545 34.89 -0.04 -56.73
C THR A 545 36.17 -0.84 -56.94
N GLY A 546 36.39 -1.89 -56.14
CA GLY A 546 37.59 -2.73 -56.17
C GLY A 546 38.85 -2.01 -55.68
N LYS A 547 38.71 -0.90 -54.94
CA LYS A 547 39.82 -0.10 -54.44
C LYS A 547 39.98 -0.22 -52.93
N LYS A 548 41.21 -0.05 -52.45
CA LYS A 548 41.50 0.07 -51.03
C LYS A 548 40.79 1.29 -50.41
N PRO A 549 40.37 1.17 -49.14
CA PRO A 549 39.61 2.21 -48.47
C PRO A 549 40.50 3.40 -48.12
N THR A 550 39.98 4.60 -48.33
CA THR A 550 40.59 5.87 -47.91
C THR A 550 39.89 6.45 -46.69
N ILE A 551 40.52 7.41 -46.02
CA ILE A 551 39.92 8.14 -44.90
C ILE A 551 38.57 8.79 -45.25
N GLU A 552 38.35 9.16 -46.51
CA GLU A 552 37.09 9.73 -46.99
C GLU A 552 36.01 8.67 -47.15
N SER A 553 36.39 7.46 -47.59
CA SER A 553 35.47 6.33 -47.79
C SER A 553 34.98 5.68 -46.47
N VAL A 554 35.77 5.74 -45.39
CA VAL A 554 35.41 5.12 -44.09
C VAL A 554 34.73 6.09 -43.13
N ARG A 555 34.81 7.40 -43.35
CA ARG A 555 34.14 8.42 -42.50
C ARG A 555 32.64 8.16 -42.30
N PRO A 556 31.85 7.80 -43.34
CA PRO A 556 30.45 7.45 -43.15
C PRO A 556 30.27 6.24 -42.22
N LEU A 557 31.11 5.21 -42.33
CA LEU A 557 31.05 4.03 -41.45
C LEU A 557 31.31 4.40 -39.98
N GLU A 558 32.24 5.32 -39.70
CA GLU A 558 32.47 5.80 -38.33
C GLU A 558 31.27 6.58 -37.75
N ILE A 559 30.52 7.29 -38.60
CA ILE A 559 29.28 7.97 -38.19
C ILE A 559 28.21 6.93 -37.83
N PHE A 560 28.04 5.90 -38.66
CA PHE A 560 27.10 4.80 -38.38
C PHE A 560 27.49 4.03 -37.11
N ALA A 561 28.77 3.74 -36.89
CA ALA A 561 29.24 3.06 -35.69
C ALA A 561 28.89 3.83 -34.40
N ASN A 562 29.07 5.15 -34.38
CA ASN A 562 28.68 5.98 -33.24
C ASN A 562 27.16 6.03 -33.03
N MET A 563 26.38 6.04 -34.11
CA MET A 563 24.91 6.01 -34.02
C MET A 563 24.40 4.68 -33.48
N ILE A 564 24.95 3.56 -33.97
CA ILE A 564 24.66 2.21 -33.47
C ILE A 564 24.94 2.14 -31.98
N ALA A 565 26.07 2.69 -31.52
CA ALA A 565 26.40 2.75 -30.09
C ALA A 565 25.30 3.46 -29.26
N GLN A 566 24.81 4.62 -29.73
CA GLN A 566 23.78 5.37 -29.03
C GLN A 566 22.44 4.62 -28.96
N VAL A 567 21.98 4.07 -30.09
CA VAL A 567 20.72 3.33 -30.15
C VAL A 567 20.77 2.06 -29.29
N TYR A 568 21.88 1.33 -29.33
CA TYR A 568 22.09 0.12 -28.53
C TYR A 568 22.07 0.42 -27.03
N LEU A 569 22.78 1.46 -26.57
CA LEU A 569 22.80 1.85 -25.16
C LEU A 569 21.42 2.27 -24.65
N ILE A 570 20.65 3.02 -25.44
CA ILE A 570 19.29 3.43 -25.09
C ILE A 570 18.36 2.22 -24.95
N LYS A 571 18.43 1.26 -25.88
CA LYS A 571 17.61 0.04 -25.81
C LYS A 571 17.95 -0.78 -24.55
N LYS A 572 19.24 -0.99 -24.27
CA LYS A 572 19.69 -1.70 -23.07
C LYS A 572 19.19 -1.05 -21.77
N GLU A 573 19.30 0.28 -21.67
CA GLU A 573 18.80 1.02 -20.49
C GLU A 573 17.27 0.92 -20.35
N GLN A 574 16.53 0.91 -21.46
CA GLN A 574 15.07 0.73 -21.44
C GLN A 574 14.67 -0.67 -20.97
N GLU A 575 15.34 -1.72 -21.45
CA GLU A 575 15.10 -3.11 -21.04
C GLU A 575 15.38 -3.31 -19.54
N GLU A 576 16.54 -2.87 -19.05
CA GLU A 576 16.89 -2.94 -17.62
C GLU A 576 15.87 -2.20 -16.74
N ARG A 577 15.44 -1.00 -17.18
CA ARG A 577 14.45 -0.21 -16.46
C ARG A 577 13.08 -0.88 -16.44
N ALA A 578 12.66 -1.50 -17.53
CA ALA A 578 11.39 -2.21 -17.62
C ALA A 578 11.36 -3.41 -16.65
N GLU A 579 12.44 -4.20 -16.61
CA GLU A 579 12.60 -5.33 -15.70
C GLU A 579 12.54 -4.90 -14.22
N LEU A 580 13.31 -3.87 -13.85
CA LEU A 580 13.32 -3.32 -12.49
C LEU A 580 11.95 -2.76 -12.10
N THR A 581 11.26 -2.11 -13.03
CA THR A 581 9.91 -1.57 -12.77
C THR A 581 8.91 -2.71 -12.53
N SER A 582 9.00 -3.81 -13.30
CA SER A 582 8.16 -5.00 -13.10
C SER A 582 8.40 -5.65 -11.72
N LYS A 583 9.67 -5.87 -11.36
CA LYS A 583 10.07 -6.39 -10.03
C LYS A 583 9.54 -5.51 -8.89
N LEU A 584 9.64 -4.19 -9.04
CA LEU A 584 9.17 -3.22 -8.04
C LEU A 584 7.64 -3.21 -7.93
N GLN A 585 6.92 -3.27 -9.05
CA GLN A 585 5.46 -3.37 -9.06
C GLN A 585 4.96 -4.65 -8.37
N GLN A 586 5.61 -5.78 -8.63
CA GLN A 586 5.28 -7.06 -7.97
C GLN A 586 5.53 -7.00 -6.46
N ALA A 587 6.65 -6.41 -6.03
CA ALA A 587 6.98 -6.23 -4.62
C ALA A 587 5.96 -5.33 -3.89
N GLN A 588 5.55 -4.22 -4.52
CA GLN A 588 4.55 -3.28 -3.99
C GLN A 588 3.13 -3.87 -3.93
N LYS A 589 2.74 -4.64 -4.97
CA LYS A 589 1.46 -5.37 -4.98
C LYS A 589 1.39 -6.34 -3.80
N MET A 590 2.48 -7.08 -3.56
CA MET A 590 2.55 -8.03 -2.45
C MET A 590 2.55 -7.34 -1.07
N GLU A 591 3.23 -6.21 -0.92
CA GLU A 591 3.21 -5.42 0.33
C GLU A 591 1.82 -4.88 0.65
N THR A 592 1.13 -4.32 -0.34
CA THR A 592 -0.23 -3.77 -0.18
C THR A 592 -1.24 -4.86 0.20
N ILE A 593 -1.15 -6.03 -0.45
CA ILE A 593 -2.00 -7.18 -0.15
C ILE A 593 -1.72 -7.70 1.27
N GLY A 594 -0.45 -7.76 1.68
CA GLY A 594 -0.09 -8.15 3.05
C GLY A 594 -0.68 -7.21 4.10
N GLN A 595 -0.59 -5.90 3.91
CA GLN A 595 -1.16 -4.91 4.86
C GLN A 595 -2.69 -4.99 4.95
N LEU A 596 -3.37 -5.16 3.81
CA LEU A 596 -4.82 -5.38 3.76
C LEU A 596 -5.20 -6.69 4.44
N ALA A 597 -4.45 -7.76 4.18
CA ALA A 597 -4.68 -9.06 4.76
C ALA A 597 -4.54 -9.06 6.29
N ALA A 598 -3.53 -8.40 6.86
CA ALA A 598 -3.36 -8.26 8.31
C ALA A 598 -4.57 -7.59 8.96
N ARG A 599 -5.03 -6.46 8.39
CA ARG A 599 -6.12 -5.66 8.96
C ARG A 599 -7.47 -6.36 8.84
N VAL A 600 -7.79 -6.89 7.66
CA VAL A 600 -9.04 -7.64 7.42
C VAL A 600 -9.10 -8.89 8.28
N SER A 601 -7.97 -9.59 8.43
CA SER A 601 -7.92 -10.82 9.22
C SER A 601 -8.06 -10.56 10.72
N HIS A 602 -7.53 -9.45 11.23
CA HIS A 602 -7.77 -9.03 12.61
C HIS A 602 -9.27 -8.87 12.90
N ASP A 603 -9.99 -8.16 12.02
CA ASP A 603 -11.42 -7.91 12.19
C ASP A 603 -12.26 -9.18 11.99
N LEU A 604 -11.89 -10.03 11.03
CA LEU A 604 -12.54 -11.34 10.82
C LEU A 604 -12.31 -12.27 12.00
N ASN A 605 -11.12 -12.30 12.60
CA ASN A 605 -10.84 -13.13 13.76
C ASN A 605 -11.72 -12.74 14.95
N ASN A 606 -12.01 -11.45 15.14
CA ASN A 606 -12.91 -11.00 16.21
C ASN A 606 -14.35 -11.51 16.00
N ILE A 607 -14.85 -11.51 14.76
CA ILE A 607 -16.18 -12.03 14.43
C ILE A 607 -16.22 -13.57 14.53
N LEU A 608 -15.20 -14.24 14.02
CA LEU A 608 -15.10 -15.69 14.01
C LEU A 608 -14.94 -16.27 15.41
N SER A 609 -14.34 -15.53 16.34
CA SER A 609 -14.23 -15.92 17.74
C SER A 609 -15.60 -16.19 18.36
N GLY A 610 -16.61 -15.33 18.10
CA GLY A 610 -17.98 -15.55 18.55
C GLY A 610 -18.66 -16.74 17.87
N ILE A 611 -18.47 -16.88 16.55
CA ILE A 611 -19.08 -17.96 15.75
C ILE A 611 -18.50 -19.35 16.08
N VAL A 612 -17.24 -19.41 16.55
CA VAL A 612 -16.61 -20.66 17.00
C VAL A 612 -16.89 -20.93 18.47
N THR A 613 -16.73 -19.93 19.34
CA THR A 613 -16.74 -20.11 20.80
C THR A 613 -18.16 -20.25 21.37
N LEU A 614 -19.14 -19.50 20.87
CA LEU A 614 -20.52 -19.60 21.39
C LEU A 614 -21.15 -20.97 21.14
N PRO A 615 -21.06 -21.58 19.93
CA PRO A 615 -21.50 -22.95 19.74
C PRO A 615 -20.73 -23.95 20.60
N ASP A 616 -19.42 -23.75 20.81
CA ASP A 616 -18.62 -24.59 21.71
C ASP A 616 -19.19 -24.60 23.14
N MET A 617 -19.55 -23.43 23.69
CA MET A 617 -20.15 -23.32 25.02
C MET A 617 -21.52 -24.01 25.10
N VAL A 618 -22.39 -23.77 24.10
CA VAL A 618 -23.74 -24.35 24.10
C VAL A 618 -23.69 -25.88 23.90
N LEU A 619 -22.74 -26.39 23.10
CA LEU A 619 -22.52 -27.82 22.90
C LEU A 619 -21.98 -28.51 24.17
N MET A 620 -21.23 -27.81 25.02
CA MET A 620 -20.72 -28.35 26.30
C MET A 620 -21.82 -28.55 27.35
N GLU A 621 -22.87 -27.72 27.32
CA GLU A 621 -23.99 -27.77 28.28
C GLU A 621 -25.17 -28.63 27.79
N MET A 622 -25.14 -29.06 26.52
CA MET A 622 -26.22 -29.82 25.89
C MET A 622 -26.02 -31.34 25.96
N GLU A 623 -27.12 -32.08 26.15
CA GLU A 623 -27.12 -33.54 25.99
C GLU A 623 -26.96 -33.93 24.51
N ALA A 624 -26.10 -34.93 24.24
CA ALA A 624 -25.69 -35.38 22.90
C ALA A 624 -26.83 -35.86 21.97
N GLY A 625 -28.07 -35.94 22.46
CA GLY A 625 -29.26 -36.35 21.70
C GLY A 625 -30.16 -35.19 21.22
N SER A 626 -29.82 -33.93 21.52
CA SER A 626 -30.67 -32.80 21.14
C SER A 626 -30.71 -32.57 19.62
N PRO A 627 -31.89 -32.28 19.02
CA PRO A 627 -32.02 -31.92 17.61
C PRO A 627 -31.14 -30.73 17.20
N HIS A 628 -30.84 -29.83 18.15
CA HIS A 628 -30.07 -28.61 17.93
C HIS A 628 -28.55 -28.84 17.90
N TYR A 629 -28.09 -29.99 18.41
CA TYR A 629 -26.67 -30.35 18.46
C TYR A 629 -26.05 -30.35 17.06
N ASN A 630 -26.77 -30.90 16.08
CA ASN A 630 -26.30 -30.95 14.69
C ASN A 630 -26.20 -29.56 14.04
N TYR A 631 -27.12 -28.64 14.35
CA TYR A 631 -27.06 -27.27 13.83
C TYR A 631 -25.90 -26.48 14.44
N LEU A 632 -25.71 -26.59 15.75
CA LEU A 632 -24.60 -25.92 16.45
C LEU A 632 -23.24 -26.50 16.05
N SER A 633 -23.12 -27.82 15.89
CA SER A 633 -21.91 -28.46 15.39
C SER A 633 -21.59 -28.03 13.94
N LEU A 634 -22.62 -27.83 13.10
CA LEU A 634 -22.42 -27.32 11.74
C LEU A 634 -21.96 -25.86 11.73
N ILE A 635 -22.53 -25.00 12.58
CA ILE A 635 -22.09 -23.60 12.74
C ILE A 635 -20.64 -23.56 13.22
N GLN A 636 -20.32 -24.34 14.26
CA GLN A 636 -18.96 -24.46 14.80
C GLN A 636 -17.96 -24.92 13.74
N LYS A 637 -18.28 -25.98 12.97
CA LYS A 637 -17.43 -26.51 11.91
C LYS A 637 -17.24 -25.50 10.77
N SER A 638 -18.26 -24.70 10.48
CA SER A 638 -18.19 -23.63 9.48
C SER A 638 -17.34 -22.46 9.96
N GLY A 639 -17.49 -22.04 11.22
CA GLY A 639 -16.64 -21.03 11.87
C GLY A 639 -15.17 -21.45 11.90
N LYS A 640 -14.88 -22.71 12.27
CA LYS A 640 -13.51 -23.28 12.28
C LYS A 640 -12.89 -23.30 10.88
N ARG A 641 -13.68 -23.58 9.83
CA ARG A 641 -13.21 -23.48 8.44
C ARG A 641 -12.89 -22.05 8.04
N ALA A 642 -13.76 -21.10 8.39
CA ALA A 642 -13.53 -19.70 8.08
C ALA A 642 -12.30 -19.15 8.84
N ALA A 643 -12.08 -19.58 10.08
CA ALA A 643 -10.88 -19.23 10.86
C ALA A 643 -9.59 -19.74 10.19
N ALA A 644 -9.60 -20.96 9.67
CA ALA A 644 -8.45 -21.51 8.93
C ALA A 644 -8.13 -20.68 7.66
N ILE A 645 -9.15 -20.20 6.94
CA ILE A 645 -8.96 -19.35 5.75
C ILE A 645 -8.37 -17.98 6.14
N VAL A 646 -8.83 -17.41 7.25
CA VAL A 646 -8.30 -16.14 7.78
C VAL A 646 -6.86 -16.31 8.26
N GLU A 647 -6.53 -17.45 8.83
CA GLU A 647 -5.15 -17.78 9.22
C GLU A 647 -4.23 -17.95 8.00
N ASP A 648 -4.71 -18.57 6.91
CA ASP A 648 -4.00 -18.60 5.63
C ASP A 648 -3.75 -17.19 5.10
N MET A 649 -4.75 -16.32 5.18
CA MET A 649 -4.63 -14.92 4.81
C MET A 649 -3.64 -14.14 5.70
N LEU A 650 -3.60 -14.41 7.01
CA LEU A 650 -2.62 -13.82 7.93
C LEU A 650 -1.19 -14.24 7.61
N SER A 651 -0.98 -15.49 7.18
CA SER A 651 0.35 -15.96 6.81
C SER A 651 0.95 -15.20 5.63
N LEU A 652 0.11 -14.64 4.75
CA LEU A 652 0.54 -13.76 3.66
C LEU A 652 0.94 -12.36 4.11
N SER A 653 0.42 -11.90 5.26
CA SER A 653 0.65 -10.55 5.77
C SER A 653 1.91 -10.41 6.60
N ARG A 654 2.37 -11.51 7.21
CA ARG A 654 3.55 -11.54 8.07
C ARG A 654 4.79 -11.83 7.23
N ARG A 655 5.37 -10.81 6.58
CA ARG A 655 6.74 -10.93 6.09
C ARG A 655 7.69 -11.11 7.28
N GLY A 656 8.61 -12.07 7.20
CA GLY A 656 9.56 -12.32 8.27
C GLY A 656 8.98 -13.19 9.39
N VAL A 657 8.39 -14.32 9.02
CA VAL A 657 8.30 -15.47 9.94
C VAL A 657 9.63 -15.59 10.68
N THR A 658 9.59 -15.75 12.01
CA THR A 658 10.77 -16.07 12.82
C THR A 658 11.32 -17.44 12.39
N VAL A 659 12.19 -17.43 11.39
CA VAL A 659 13.00 -18.56 10.96
C VAL A 659 14.10 -18.74 12.01
N SER A 660 13.76 -19.39 13.12
CA SER A 660 14.62 -19.46 14.30
C SER A 660 15.08 -20.87 14.67
N LYS A 661 14.44 -21.93 14.19
CA LYS A 661 14.78 -23.32 14.55
C LYS A 661 15.66 -23.99 13.51
N VAL A 662 16.66 -24.73 13.97
CA VAL A 662 17.46 -25.63 13.14
C VAL A 662 16.72 -26.96 13.05
N ILE A 663 16.32 -27.37 11.85
CA ILE A 663 15.36 -28.46 11.63
C ILE A 663 15.81 -29.39 10.52
N ASN A 664 15.33 -30.64 10.59
CA ASN A 664 15.50 -31.62 9.53
C ASN A 664 14.20 -31.72 8.73
N ILE A 665 14.25 -31.43 7.41
CA ILE A 665 13.05 -31.46 6.56
C ILE A 665 12.40 -32.85 6.51
N ARG A 666 13.18 -33.93 6.71
CA ARG A 666 12.67 -35.30 6.74
C ARG A 666 11.66 -35.48 7.87
N GLU A 667 11.97 -34.97 9.07
CA GLU A 667 11.11 -35.11 10.24
C GLU A 667 9.75 -34.46 9.97
N ILE A 668 9.75 -33.30 9.32
CA ILE A 668 8.52 -32.59 8.94
C ILE A 668 7.67 -33.41 7.95
N VAL A 669 8.31 -34.02 6.95
CA VAL A 669 7.61 -34.90 6.00
C VAL A 669 7.04 -36.13 6.71
N ASP A 670 7.82 -36.77 7.58
CA ASP A 670 7.41 -37.95 8.32
C ASP A 670 6.26 -37.64 9.30
N ASP A 671 6.29 -36.49 9.96
CA ASP A 671 5.24 -36.02 10.87
C ASP A 671 3.95 -35.71 10.10
N TYR A 672 4.06 -35.08 8.93
CA TYR A 672 2.91 -34.86 8.04
C TYR A 672 2.26 -36.18 7.62
N LEU A 673 3.06 -37.20 7.24
CA LEU A 673 2.53 -38.52 6.84
C LEU A 673 1.87 -39.29 7.99
N LYS A 674 2.12 -38.92 9.24
CA LYS A 674 1.44 -39.47 10.43
C LYS A 674 0.27 -38.61 10.91
N SER A 675 0.06 -37.44 10.30
CA SER A 675 -0.92 -36.46 10.76
C SER A 675 -2.37 -36.90 10.49
N PRO A 676 -3.34 -36.49 11.34
CA PRO A 676 -4.76 -36.67 11.08
C PRO A 676 -5.23 -36.06 9.75
N GLU A 677 -4.56 -35.00 9.29
CA GLU A 677 -4.84 -34.28 8.04
C GLU A 677 -4.53 -35.15 6.83
N TYR A 678 -3.38 -35.83 6.84
CA TYR A 678 -3.01 -36.79 5.81
C TYR A 678 -3.99 -37.97 5.74
N MET A 679 -4.40 -38.50 6.90
CA MET A 679 -5.39 -39.58 6.96
C MET A 679 -6.74 -39.17 6.33
N LYS A 680 -7.21 -37.95 6.62
CA LYS A 680 -8.43 -37.39 6.01
C LYS A 680 -8.29 -37.19 4.50
N LEU A 681 -7.09 -36.88 4.01
CA LEU A 681 -6.83 -36.76 2.57
C LEU A 681 -7.00 -38.11 1.88
N LEU A 682 -6.42 -39.18 2.44
CA LEU A 682 -6.58 -40.54 1.90
C LEU A 682 -8.03 -41.04 1.98
N GLU A 683 -8.78 -40.68 3.02
CA GLU A 683 -10.22 -40.99 3.11
C GLU A 683 -11.03 -40.33 1.99
N ARG A 684 -10.68 -39.10 1.59
CA ARG A 684 -11.35 -38.37 0.50
C ARG A 684 -10.91 -38.85 -0.88
N HIS A 685 -9.66 -39.26 -1.01
CA HIS A 685 -9.04 -39.68 -2.26
C HIS A 685 -8.44 -41.09 -2.13
N PRO A 686 -9.28 -42.14 -1.99
CA PRO A 686 -8.81 -43.50 -1.72
C PRO A 686 -8.01 -44.13 -2.88
N SER A 687 -8.10 -43.55 -4.08
CA SER A 687 -7.41 -44.02 -5.29
C SER A 687 -5.99 -43.43 -5.48
N ILE A 688 -5.49 -42.66 -4.51
CA ILE A 688 -4.16 -42.04 -4.57
C ILE A 688 -3.14 -42.88 -3.81
N ALA A 689 -2.01 -43.17 -4.46
CA ALA A 689 -0.84 -43.76 -3.83
C ALA A 689 0.18 -42.65 -3.51
N VAL A 690 0.74 -42.63 -2.29
CA VAL A 690 1.77 -41.68 -1.90
C VAL A 690 3.07 -42.44 -1.62
N HIS A 691 4.15 -42.03 -2.27
CA HIS A 691 5.49 -42.57 -2.09
C HIS A 691 6.41 -41.51 -1.47
N ASN A 692 7.12 -41.87 -0.40
CA ASN A 692 8.11 -41.01 0.23
C ASN A 692 9.51 -41.60 0.03
N SER A 693 10.46 -40.78 -0.41
CA SER A 693 11.86 -41.15 -0.54
C SER A 693 12.80 -40.06 0.00
N SER A 694 13.78 -40.43 0.81
CA SER A 694 14.69 -39.47 1.44
C SER A 694 16.14 -39.95 1.38
N SER A 695 17.05 -39.09 0.92
CA SER A 695 18.49 -39.41 0.89
C SER A 695 19.07 -39.51 2.31
N GLU A 696 19.93 -40.49 2.58
CA GLU A 696 20.67 -40.58 3.85
C GLU A 696 21.57 -39.34 4.08
N GLY A 697 21.65 -38.87 5.33
CA GLY A 697 22.50 -37.73 5.69
C GLY A 697 22.02 -36.36 5.18
N LEU A 698 20.70 -36.10 5.18
CA LEU A 698 20.15 -34.77 4.86
C LEU A 698 20.76 -33.69 5.76
N ALA A 699 21.14 -32.58 5.14
CA ALA A 699 21.68 -31.43 5.86
C ALA A 699 20.56 -30.67 6.60
N MET A 700 20.92 -29.95 7.66
CA MET A 700 19.97 -29.15 8.43
C MET A 700 19.65 -27.85 7.71
N ILE A 701 18.43 -27.37 7.89
CA ILE A 701 17.99 -26.05 7.41
C ILE A 701 17.54 -25.20 8.60
N LYS A 702 17.48 -23.88 8.40
CA LYS A 702 16.87 -22.98 9.37
C LYS A 702 15.44 -22.69 8.92
N GLY A 703 14.44 -22.92 9.76
CA GLY A 703 13.05 -22.74 9.35
C GLY A 703 12.01 -22.86 10.45
N SER A 704 10.75 -22.62 10.07
CA SER A 704 9.56 -22.84 10.89
C SER A 704 8.91 -24.18 10.53
N PRO A 705 8.89 -25.18 11.45
CA PRO A 705 8.22 -26.46 11.20
C PRO A 705 6.76 -26.32 10.77
N VAL A 706 6.02 -25.41 11.41
CA VAL A 706 4.58 -25.20 11.16
C VAL A 706 4.34 -24.71 9.73
N HIS A 707 5.14 -23.77 9.25
CA HIS A 707 4.96 -23.22 7.91
C HIS A 707 5.43 -24.19 6.82
N LEU A 708 6.53 -24.92 7.03
CA LEU A 708 6.99 -25.94 6.09
C LEU A 708 6.02 -27.13 6.01
N THR A 709 5.43 -27.53 7.13
CA THR A 709 4.32 -28.52 7.14
C THR A 709 3.17 -28.05 6.26
N LYS A 710 2.84 -26.75 6.32
CA LYS A 710 1.77 -26.15 5.53
C LYS A 710 2.08 -26.08 4.05
N VAL A 711 3.36 -25.85 3.68
CA VAL A 711 3.83 -25.97 2.29
C VAL A 711 3.57 -27.36 1.75
N ILE A 712 4.00 -28.40 2.49
CA ILE A 712 3.80 -29.80 2.09
C ILE A 712 2.30 -30.11 1.96
N MET A 713 1.50 -29.72 2.95
CA MET A 713 0.06 -29.96 2.94
C MET A 713 -0.63 -29.34 1.73
N ASN A 714 -0.32 -28.08 1.39
CA ASN A 714 -0.92 -27.38 0.25
C ASN A 714 -0.54 -28.03 -1.09
N LEU A 715 0.73 -28.41 -1.25
CA LEU A 715 1.20 -29.04 -2.49
C LEU A 715 0.62 -30.45 -2.65
N VAL A 716 0.65 -31.28 -1.61
CA VAL A 716 0.06 -32.64 -1.64
C VAL A 716 -1.45 -32.58 -1.88
N GLN A 717 -2.16 -31.63 -1.27
CA GLN A 717 -3.59 -31.45 -1.51
C GLN A 717 -3.87 -31.01 -2.96
N ASN A 718 -3.11 -30.07 -3.50
CA ASN A 718 -3.26 -29.64 -4.89
C ASN A 718 -2.97 -30.79 -5.87
N SER A 719 -1.93 -31.58 -5.62
CA SER A 719 -1.64 -32.79 -6.40
C SER A 719 -2.78 -33.80 -6.33
N ALA A 720 -3.36 -34.03 -5.14
CA ALA A 720 -4.49 -34.94 -5.00
C ALA A 720 -5.75 -34.47 -5.74
N GLU A 721 -6.05 -33.18 -5.67
CA GLU A 721 -7.20 -32.58 -6.38
C GLU A 721 -7.00 -32.57 -7.90
N ALA A 722 -5.76 -32.54 -8.39
CA ALA A 722 -5.42 -32.68 -9.81
C ALA A 722 -5.60 -34.12 -10.34
N MET A 723 -5.91 -35.08 -9.47
CA MET A 723 -6.03 -36.52 -9.79
C MET A 723 -7.34 -37.12 -9.24
N PRO A 724 -8.53 -36.64 -9.69
CA PRO A 724 -9.82 -37.12 -9.18
C PRO A 724 -10.06 -38.61 -9.43
N ASP A 725 -9.52 -39.17 -10.52
CA ASP A 725 -9.66 -40.58 -10.90
C ASP A 725 -8.59 -41.50 -10.25
N GLY A 726 -7.71 -40.94 -9.41
CA GLY A 726 -6.58 -41.63 -8.80
C GLY A 726 -5.25 -41.37 -9.51
N GLY A 727 -4.15 -41.69 -8.83
CA GLY A 727 -2.81 -41.38 -9.30
C GLY A 727 -1.73 -41.63 -8.26
N THR A 728 -0.54 -41.08 -8.48
CA THR A 728 0.61 -41.27 -7.61
C THR A 728 1.25 -39.92 -7.28
N ILE A 729 1.45 -39.66 -5.99
CA ILE A 729 2.20 -38.52 -5.47
C ILE A 729 3.53 -39.02 -4.95
N THR A 730 4.63 -38.47 -5.43
CA THR A 730 5.98 -38.80 -4.97
C THR A 730 6.58 -37.61 -4.23
N ILE A 731 6.94 -37.81 -2.96
CA ILE A 731 7.64 -36.84 -2.13
C ILE A 731 9.10 -37.29 -2.02
N THR A 732 10.04 -36.44 -2.46
CA THR A 732 11.47 -36.74 -2.43
C THR A 732 12.23 -35.64 -1.71
N THR A 733 13.06 -36.00 -0.72
CA THR A 733 13.97 -35.05 -0.04
C THR A 733 15.41 -35.44 -0.28
N GLN A 734 16.23 -34.54 -0.82
CA GLN A 734 17.64 -34.80 -1.13
C GLN A 734 18.56 -33.59 -0.95
N ASN A 735 19.83 -33.82 -0.63
CA ASN A 735 20.85 -32.77 -0.69
C ASN A 735 21.18 -32.45 -2.16
N LYS A 736 21.19 -31.17 -2.54
CA LYS A 736 21.52 -30.73 -3.89
C LYS A 736 22.48 -29.54 -3.81
N TYR A 737 23.62 -29.66 -4.50
CA TYR A 737 24.54 -28.54 -4.67
C TYR A 737 24.22 -27.86 -6.00
N LEU A 738 23.86 -26.58 -5.96
CA LEU A 738 23.67 -25.80 -7.16
C LEU A 738 25.04 -25.26 -7.59
N HIS A 739 25.57 -25.86 -8.66
CA HIS A 739 26.73 -25.32 -9.35
C HIS A 739 26.30 -24.11 -10.19
N PRO A 740 27.20 -23.15 -10.47
CA PRO A 740 26.91 -22.07 -11.40
C PRO A 740 26.45 -22.67 -12.74
N ALA A 741 25.16 -22.51 -13.06
CA ALA A 741 24.61 -22.93 -14.34
C ALA A 741 25.17 -22.04 -15.44
N LYS A 742 25.42 -22.63 -16.61
CA LYS A 742 25.91 -21.95 -17.81
C LYS A 742 24.83 -21.13 -18.54
N GLU A 743 23.63 -21.01 -17.98
CA GLU A 743 22.51 -20.28 -18.57
C GLU A 743 21.85 -19.36 -17.54
N GLU A 744 21.41 -18.23 -18.07
CA GLU A 744 20.82 -17.13 -17.33
C GLU A 744 19.38 -17.44 -16.93
N GLU A 745 19.19 -17.91 -15.71
CA GLU A 745 17.98 -17.59 -14.95
C GLU A 745 18.38 -17.32 -13.49
N GLU A 746 18.15 -16.07 -13.09
CA GLU A 746 18.24 -15.50 -11.74
C GLU A 746 19.65 -15.33 -11.12
N GLU A 747 19.88 -14.13 -10.61
CA GLU A 747 21.14 -13.66 -10.00
C GLU A 747 21.75 -14.67 -9.02
N LYS A 748 22.98 -15.12 -9.32
CA LYS A 748 23.97 -15.77 -8.42
C LYS A 748 23.39 -16.77 -7.41
N ARG A 749 23.31 -18.05 -7.75
CA ARG A 749 22.86 -19.11 -6.82
C ARG A 749 23.85 -20.27 -6.65
N GLU A 750 25.08 -19.95 -6.28
CA GLU A 750 26.03 -20.98 -5.84
C GLU A 750 25.80 -21.31 -4.36
N GLY A 751 25.56 -22.58 -4.02
CA GLY A 751 25.38 -22.98 -2.63
C GLY A 751 24.92 -24.43 -2.41
N ALA A 752 25.03 -24.89 -1.16
CA ALA A 752 24.48 -26.16 -0.71
C ALA A 752 23.03 -25.98 -0.28
N PHE A 753 22.12 -26.76 -0.87
CA PHE A 753 20.70 -26.73 -0.60
C PHE A 753 20.17 -28.12 -0.21
N VAL A 754 19.07 -28.13 0.51
CA VAL A 754 18.19 -29.28 0.62
C VAL A 754 17.03 -29.08 -0.34
N SER A 755 16.82 -30.04 -1.22
CA SER A 755 15.74 -30.06 -2.21
C SER A 755 14.57 -30.91 -1.68
N LEU A 756 13.36 -30.33 -1.66
CA LEU A 756 12.09 -31.00 -1.40
C LEU A 756 11.29 -31.01 -2.72
N ILE A 757 11.03 -32.21 -3.24
CA ILE A 757 10.36 -32.42 -4.52
C ILE A 757 9.00 -33.06 -4.24
N ILE A 758 7.93 -32.48 -4.79
CA ILE A 758 6.59 -33.06 -4.78
C ILE A 758 6.15 -33.19 -6.23
N GLU A 759 5.97 -34.43 -6.68
CA GLU A 759 5.64 -34.77 -8.06
C GLU A 759 4.32 -35.55 -8.11
N ASP A 760 3.44 -35.16 -9.02
CA ASP A 760 2.20 -35.86 -9.34
C ASP A 760 2.09 -36.19 -10.82
N ASN A 761 1.27 -37.19 -11.15
CA ASN A 761 0.96 -37.57 -12.52
C ASN A 761 -0.46 -37.15 -12.95
N GLY A 762 -0.92 -35.99 -12.45
CA GLY A 762 -2.25 -35.46 -12.72
C GLY A 762 -2.36 -34.67 -14.02
N MET A 763 -3.35 -33.77 -14.07
CA MET A 763 -3.70 -33.00 -15.28
C MET A 763 -2.65 -31.98 -15.72
N GLY A 764 -1.66 -31.64 -14.88
CA GLY A 764 -0.64 -30.63 -15.18
C GLY A 764 -1.18 -29.19 -15.26
N ILE A 765 -0.27 -28.23 -15.40
CA ILE A 765 -0.53 -26.78 -15.45
C ILE A 765 -0.12 -26.28 -16.85
N ALA A 766 -0.89 -25.35 -17.44
CA ALA A 766 -0.53 -24.73 -18.72
C ALA A 766 0.57 -23.67 -18.52
N GLN A 767 1.47 -23.52 -19.50
CA GLN A 767 2.62 -22.61 -19.39
C GLN A 767 2.23 -21.15 -19.11
N GLU A 768 1.09 -20.72 -19.66
CA GLU A 768 0.53 -19.38 -19.48
C GLU A 768 0.10 -19.13 -18.02
N ASP A 769 -0.28 -20.17 -17.29
CA ASP A 769 -0.79 -20.06 -15.92
C ASP A 769 0.32 -20.12 -14.86
N ILE A 770 1.50 -20.67 -15.20
CA ILE A 770 2.61 -20.89 -14.25
C ILE A 770 3.08 -19.59 -13.58
N SER A 771 3.12 -18.47 -14.32
CA SER A 771 3.47 -17.16 -13.75
C SER A 771 2.40 -16.60 -12.81
N HIS A 772 1.16 -17.08 -12.93
CA HIS A 772 -0.01 -16.58 -12.20
C HIS A 772 -0.43 -17.46 -11.02
N ILE A 773 0.00 -18.72 -10.93
CA ILE A 773 -0.44 -19.64 -9.86
C ILE A 773 -0.10 -19.15 -8.45
N PHE A 774 0.91 -18.28 -8.31
CA PHE A 774 1.30 -17.69 -7.03
C PHE A 774 0.49 -16.44 -6.67
N GLU A 775 -0.30 -15.90 -7.61
CA GLU A 775 -1.16 -14.75 -7.34
C GLU A 775 -2.29 -15.10 -6.36
N PRO A 776 -2.55 -14.26 -5.35
CA PRO A 776 -3.64 -14.48 -4.40
C PRO A 776 -5.00 -14.58 -5.11
N PHE A 777 -5.81 -15.54 -4.69
CA PHE A 777 -7.16 -15.81 -5.21
C PHE A 777 -7.21 -16.31 -6.67
N TYR A 778 -6.05 -16.55 -7.29
CA TYR A 778 -6.00 -17.13 -8.63
C TYR A 778 -6.43 -18.61 -8.57
N THR A 779 -7.36 -18.99 -9.45
CA THR A 779 -7.83 -20.37 -9.59
C THR A 779 -8.36 -20.62 -10.99
N THR A 780 -8.02 -21.78 -11.56
CA THR A 780 -8.52 -22.27 -12.85
C THR A 780 -9.75 -23.17 -12.70
N LYS A 781 -10.24 -23.38 -11.46
CA LYS A 781 -11.37 -24.27 -11.14
C LYS A 781 -12.71 -23.53 -11.24
N SER A 782 -13.75 -24.19 -11.77
CA SER A 782 -15.09 -23.60 -11.95
C SER A 782 -15.79 -23.27 -10.62
N MET A 783 -16.53 -22.16 -10.59
CA MET A 783 -17.25 -21.67 -9.39
C MET A 783 -18.11 -22.76 -8.76
N GLY A 784 -17.69 -23.28 -7.60
CA GLY A 784 -18.44 -24.26 -6.82
C GLY A 784 -17.62 -25.38 -6.18
N HIS A 785 -16.37 -25.59 -6.60
CA HIS A 785 -15.47 -26.56 -5.97
C HIS A 785 -14.22 -25.89 -5.37
N SER A 786 -13.84 -26.40 -4.20
CA SER A 786 -13.04 -25.79 -3.15
C SER A 786 -11.61 -25.46 -3.56
N GLY A 787 -11.32 -24.16 -3.65
CA GLY A 787 -9.95 -23.64 -3.58
C GLY A 787 -10.05 -22.16 -3.24
N THR A 788 -9.50 -21.74 -2.11
CA THR A 788 -9.46 -20.32 -1.70
C THR A 788 -8.56 -19.48 -2.61
N GLY A 789 -7.77 -20.13 -3.49
CA GLY A 789 -6.74 -19.51 -4.32
C GLY A 789 -5.58 -18.92 -3.50
N LEU A 790 -5.48 -19.25 -2.21
CA LEU A 790 -4.45 -18.72 -1.31
C LEU A 790 -3.31 -19.71 -1.07
N GLY A 791 -3.54 -21.02 -1.24
CA GLY A 791 -2.57 -22.06 -0.88
C GLY A 791 -1.21 -21.92 -1.58
N MET A 792 -1.20 -21.63 -2.88
CA MET A 792 0.05 -21.42 -3.63
C MET A 792 0.76 -20.12 -3.26
N THR A 793 0.01 -19.06 -2.94
CA THR A 793 0.60 -17.82 -2.41
C THR A 793 1.28 -18.05 -1.06
N VAL A 794 0.70 -18.89 -0.19
CA VAL A 794 1.30 -19.28 1.10
C VAL A 794 2.59 -20.08 0.87
N VAL A 795 2.59 -20.98 -0.13
CA VAL A 795 3.80 -21.71 -0.54
C VAL A 795 4.90 -20.73 -0.94
N TRP A 796 4.62 -19.81 -1.87
CA TRP A 796 5.60 -18.83 -2.32
C TRP A 796 6.14 -17.96 -1.18
N GLY A 797 5.24 -17.38 -0.37
CA GLY A 797 5.62 -16.52 0.76
C GLY A 797 6.50 -17.26 1.78
N THR A 798 6.14 -18.50 2.11
CA THR A 798 6.92 -19.33 3.04
C THR A 798 8.32 -19.58 2.49
N ILE A 799 8.45 -19.92 1.21
CA ILE A 799 9.78 -20.20 0.63
C ILE A 799 10.64 -18.93 0.57
N GLN A 800 10.07 -17.77 0.26
CA GLN A 800 10.78 -16.50 0.31
C GLN A 800 11.26 -16.14 1.72
N ASP A 801 10.42 -16.34 2.75
CA ASP A 801 10.81 -16.13 4.15
C ASP A 801 11.97 -17.04 4.59
N HIS A 802 12.08 -18.24 3.99
CA HIS A 802 13.16 -19.19 4.24
C HIS A 802 14.39 -18.98 3.33
N GLN A 803 14.43 -17.88 2.57
CA GLN A 803 15.49 -17.59 1.58
C GLN A 803 15.68 -18.74 0.58
N GLY A 804 14.60 -19.46 0.29
CA GLY A 804 14.58 -20.59 -0.64
C GLY A 804 14.06 -20.21 -2.02
N TYR A 805 14.05 -21.20 -2.91
CA TYR A 805 13.61 -21.05 -4.30
C TYR A 805 12.63 -22.16 -4.67
N ILE A 806 11.78 -21.90 -5.66
CA ILE A 806 10.84 -22.89 -6.20
C ILE A 806 11.07 -22.98 -7.70
N ASP A 807 11.26 -24.20 -8.19
CA ASP A 807 11.27 -24.56 -9.60
C ASP A 807 10.06 -25.43 -9.91
N ILE A 808 9.47 -25.25 -11.09
CA ILE A 808 8.23 -25.90 -11.51
C ILE A 808 8.41 -26.45 -12.91
N ASP A 809 8.27 -27.78 -13.02
CA ASP A 809 8.15 -28.45 -14.32
C ASP A 809 6.73 -29.03 -14.42
N SER A 810 5.95 -28.53 -15.37
CA SER A 810 4.56 -28.97 -15.57
C SER A 810 4.17 -28.83 -17.03
N ALA A 811 3.37 -29.78 -17.50
CA ALA A 811 2.74 -29.68 -18.80
C ALA A 811 1.36 -30.36 -18.78
N PRO A 812 0.39 -29.87 -19.58
CA PRO A 812 -0.94 -30.46 -19.62
C PRO A 812 -0.91 -31.97 -19.88
N ASN A 813 -1.58 -32.73 -19.02
CA ASN A 813 -1.69 -34.20 -18.97
C ASN A 813 -0.37 -34.96 -18.76
N LYS A 814 0.69 -34.29 -18.29
CA LYS A 814 1.96 -34.95 -17.93
C LYS A 814 2.24 -34.96 -16.42
N GLY A 815 1.39 -34.32 -15.63
CA GLY A 815 1.62 -34.12 -14.20
C GLY A 815 2.37 -32.82 -13.90
N THR A 816 2.67 -32.64 -12.63
CA THR A 816 3.36 -31.45 -12.12
C THR A 816 4.45 -31.85 -11.14
N ARG A 817 5.62 -31.22 -11.27
CA ARG A 817 6.75 -31.38 -10.39
C ARG A 817 7.13 -30.03 -9.78
N PHE A 818 6.92 -29.89 -8.48
CA PHE A 818 7.44 -28.78 -7.69
C PHE A 818 8.75 -29.18 -7.04
N GLU A 819 9.82 -28.42 -7.26
CA GLU A 819 11.10 -28.59 -6.58
C GLU A 819 11.44 -27.34 -5.76
N ILE A 820 11.54 -27.51 -4.45
CA ILE A 820 11.80 -26.44 -3.51
C ILE A 820 13.24 -26.56 -2.99
N PHE A 821 14.01 -25.50 -3.09
CA PHE A 821 15.39 -25.42 -2.61
C PHE A 821 15.46 -24.60 -1.32
N LEU A 822 15.94 -25.21 -0.24
CA LEU A 822 16.11 -24.58 1.07
C LEU A 822 17.59 -24.50 1.42
N PRO A 823 18.13 -23.33 1.82
CA PRO A 823 19.56 -23.17 2.09
C PRO A 823 19.99 -23.98 3.32
N VAL A 824 21.14 -24.67 3.20
CA VAL A 824 21.71 -25.43 4.31
C VAL A 824 22.28 -24.50 5.39
N THR A 825 21.99 -24.79 6.66
CA THR A 825 22.61 -24.12 7.80
C THR A 825 23.71 -24.97 8.44
N LYS A 826 24.71 -24.28 9.00
CA LYS A 826 25.77 -24.88 9.83
C LYS A 826 25.53 -24.66 11.33
N GLU A 827 24.46 -23.96 11.70
CA GLU A 827 24.06 -23.75 13.10
C GLU A 827 23.66 -25.10 13.72
N GLN A 828 24.04 -25.35 14.98
CA GLN A 828 23.62 -26.52 15.75
C GLN A 828 22.46 -26.14 16.66
N ASN A 829 21.49 -27.05 16.81
CA ASN A 829 20.32 -26.86 17.67
C ASN A 829 20.78 -26.70 19.12
N LEU A 830 20.50 -25.56 19.76
CA LEU A 830 20.93 -25.28 21.14
C LEU A 830 19.92 -25.71 22.21
N GLU A 831 18.71 -26.12 21.84
CA GLU A 831 17.66 -26.48 22.80
C GLU A 831 16.88 -27.73 22.31
N GLU A 832 17.19 -28.88 22.88
CA GLU A 832 16.27 -30.02 22.92
C GLU A 832 15.20 -29.71 23.98
N GLU A 833 13.99 -29.33 23.56
CA GLU A 833 12.82 -29.37 24.45
C GLU A 833 12.29 -30.81 24.50
N GLU A 834 12.45 -31.46 25.66
CA GLU A 834 11.79 -32.74 25.96
C GLU A 834 10.26 -32.60 25.83
N GLU A 835 9.61 -33.52 25.11
CA GLU A 835 8.14 -33.62 25.05
C GLU A 835 7.56 -33.84 26.45
N SER A 836 7.01 -32.79 27.06
CA SER A 836 6.31 -32.85 28.34
C SER A 836 4.93 -33.51 28.19
N SER A 837 4.81 -34.75 28.68
CA SER A 837 3.54 -35.46 28.83
C SER A 837 2.50 -34.67 29.65
N PHE A 838 1.20 -34.87 29.40
CA PHE A 838 0.09 -34.19 30.09
C PHE A 838 0.13 -34.35 31.62
N GLU A 839 0.74 -35.43 32.13
CA GLU A 839 0.95 -35.68 33.55
C GLU A 839 1.95 -34.70 34.19
N SER A 840 2.92 -34.20 33.43
CA SER A 840 3.93 -33.23 33.89
C SER A 840 3.40 -31.80 34.07
N LEU A 841 2.18 -31.53 33.59
CA LEU A 841 1.53 -30.21 33.64
C LEU A 841 0.59 -30.07 34.84
N GLN A 842 0.32 -31.16 35.57
CA GLN A 842 -0.54 -31.15 36.75
C GLN A 842 0.13 -30.44 37.93
N GLY A 843 -0.63 -29.56 38.59
CA GLY A 843 -0.29 -28.95 39.86
C GLY A 843 -0.60 -29.85 41.05
N ASN A 844 -0.03 -29.50 42.21
CA ASN A 844 -0.32 -30.11 43.51
C ASN A 844 -1.30 -29.27 44.34
N GLY A 845 -2.11 -28.40 43.70
CA GLY A 845 -3.06 -27.52 44.36
C GLY A 845 -2.53 -26.12 44.66
N GLU A 846 -1.46 -25.69 43.98
CA GLU A 846 -0.87 -24.36 44.13
C GLU A 846 -1.91 -23.27 43.87
N ALA A 847 -1.84 -22.19 44.65
CA ALA A 847 -2.75 -21.06 44.57
C ALA A 847 -2.33 -20.12 43.43
N ILE A 848 -3.20 -19.96 42.44
CA ILE A 848 -2.94 -19.13 41.24
C ILE A 848 -3.93 -17.97 41.23
N LEU A 849 -3.45 -16.73 41.14
CA LEU A 849 -4.30 -15.54 41.01
C LEU A 849 -4.35 -15.09 39.56
N VAL A 850 -5.54 -15.04 38.98
CA VAL A 850 -5.77 -14.55 37.62
C VAL A 850 -6.33 -13.13 37.66
N VAL A 851 -5.64 -12.19 37.03
CA VAL A 851 -5.99 -10.77 36.95
C VAL A 851 -6.26 -10.42 35.51
N ASP A 852 -7.51 -10.12 35.19
CA ASP A 852 -7.97 -9.84 33.83
C ASP A 852 -9.28 -9.05 33.97
N ASP A 853 -9.52 -8.02 33.16
CA ASP A 853 -10.74 -7.20 33.22
C ASP A 853 -11.94 -7.89 32.56
N VAL A 854 -11.68 -8.78 31.59
CA VAL A 854 -12.71 -9.53 30.86
C VAL A 854 -13.20 -10.75 31.64
N SER A 855 -14.50 -10.76 31.97
CA SER A 855 -15.12 -11.82 32.78
C SER A 855 -15.05 -13.23 32.15
N GLU A 856 -15.19 -13.31 30.83
CA GLU A 856 -15.14 -14.56 30.06
C GLU A 856 -13.75 -15.20 30.12
N GLN A 857 -12.69 -14.40 29.97
CA GLN A 857 -11.30 -14.87 30.02
C GLN A 857 -10.96 -15.43 31.40
N ARG A 858 -11.35 -14.73 32.48
CA ARG A 858 -11.20 -15.25 33.85
C ARG A 858 -11.89 -16.59 34.04
N HIS A 859 -13.07 -16.78 33.45
CA HIS A 859 -13.81 -18.03 33.55
C HIS A 859 -13.09 -19.19 32.85
N ILE A 860 -12.59 -18.95 31.63
CA ILE A 860 -11.83 -19.94 30.84
C ILE A 860 -10.55 -20.35 31.56
N VAL A 861 -9.74 -19.38 32.00
CA VAL A 861 -8.47 -19.65 32.69
C VAL A 861 -8.72 -20.42 33.99
N LYS A 862 -9.75 -20.03 34.77
CA LYS A 862 -10.17 -20.79 35.96
C LYS A 862 -10.55 -22.24 35.63
N GLY A 863 -11.25 -22.47 34.53
CA GLY A 863 -11.62 -23.81 34.07
C GLY A 863 -10.40 -24.67 33.74
N ILE A 864 -9.43 -24.10 32.99
CA ILE A 864 -8.18 -24.78 32.63
C ILE A 864 -7.35 -25.10 33.88
N LEU A 865 -7.17 -24.12 34.79
CA LEU A 865 -6.39 -24.29 36.02
C LEU A 865 -6.98 -25.36 36.95
N LYS A 866 -8.30 -25.41 37.12
CA LYS A 866 -8.97 -26.47 37.89
C LYS A 866 -8.74 -27.85 37.27
N LYS A 867 -8.78 -27.95 35.94
CA LYS A 867 -8.54 -29.21 35.22
C LYS A 867 -7.10 -29.70 35.34
N LEU A 868 -6.15 -28.76 35.50
CA LEU A 868 -4.74 -29.03 35.78
C LEU A 868 -4.44 -29.19 37.28
N ASN A 869 -5.45 -29.29 38.15
CA ASN A 869 -5.31 -29.48 39.60
C ASN A 869 -4.61 -28.33 40.35
N TYR A 870 -4.71 -27.10 39.83
CA TYR A 870 -4.36 -25.87 40.56
C TYR A 870 -5.58 -25.29 41.30
N ASN A 871 -5.35 -24.38 42.24
CA ASN A 871 -6.40 -23.67 42.99
C ASN A 871 -6.53 -22.20 42.53
N PRO A 872 -7.41 -21.89 41.55
CA PRO A 872 -7.45 -20.56 40.96
C PRO A 872 -8.38 -19.57 41.70
N ALA A 873 -7.84 -18.41 42.03
CA ALA A 873 -8.58 -17.20 42.37
C ALA A 873 -8.58 -16.23 41.18
N SER A 874 -9.53 -15.29 41.12
CA SER A 874 -9.46 -14.24 40.10
C SER A 874 -10.04 -12.92 40.60
N VAL A 875 -9.52 -11.83 40.08
CA VAL A 875 -9.90 -10.44 40.38
C VAL A 875 -10.01 -9.64 39.08
N THR A 876 -10.67 -8.48 39.12
CA THR A 876 -10.99 -7.71 37.90
C THR A 876 -9.97 -6.63 37.55
N SER A 877 -9.09 -6.22 38.47
CA SER A 877 -8.13 -5.15 38.23
C SER A 877 -6.80 -5.36 38.97
N GLY A 878 -5.78 -4.62 38.54
CA GLY A 878 -4.47 -4.61 39.20
C GLY A 878 -4.53 -4.13 40.66
N GLU A 879 -5.41 -3.17 40.99
CA GLU A 879 -5.61 -2.71 42.38
C GLU A 879 -6.18 -3.81 43.27
N GLU A 880 -7.18 -4.54 42.78
CA GLU A 880 -7.74 -5.69 43.50
C GLU A 880 -6.69 -6.80 43.67
N ALA A 881 -5.83 -7.02 42.68
CA ALA A 881 -4.73 -7.98 42.77
C ALA A 881 -3.76 -7.62 43.90
N ILE A 882 -3.39 -6.34 44.01
CA ILE A 882 -2.54 -5.83 45.09
C ILE A 882 -3.21 -6.02 46.46
N GLU A 883 -4.50 -5.71 46.59
CA GLU A 883 -5.24 -5.95 47.83
C GLU A 883 -5.33 -7.44 48.17
N TYR A 884 -5.57 -8.29 47.19
CA TYR A 884 -5.70 -9.73 47.37
C TYR A 884 -4.39 -10.35 47.88
N ILE A 885 -3.25 -10.00 47.27
CA ILE A 885 -1.93 -10.52 47.63
C ILE A 885 -1.48 -10.07 49.03
N ARG A 886 -1.98 -8.92 49.52
CA ARG A 886 -1.77 -8.47 50.91
C ARG A 886 -2.54 -9.33 51.91
N ARG A 887 -3.71 -9.85 51.54
CA ARG A 887 -4.60 -10.61 52.43
C ARG A 887 -4.31 -12.11 52.41
N GLN A 888 -3.93 -12.65 51.25
CA GLN A 888 -3.69 -14.08 51.05
C GLN A 888 -2.38 -14.35 50.29
N PRO A 889 -1.61 -15.40 50.65
CA PRO A 889 -0.48 -15.83 49.85
C PRO A 889 -0.95 -16.50 48.55
N VAL A 890 -0.21 -16.27 47.47
CA VAL A 890 -0.45 -16.82 46.14
C VAL A 890 0.89 -17.28 45.59
N ASP A 891 0.93 -18.45 44.94
CA ASP A 891 2.17 -19.03 44.41
C ASP A 891 2.56 -18.38 43.07
N VAL A 892 1.59 -18.16 42.18
CA VAL A 892 1.80 -17.49 40.88
C VAL A 892 0.67 -16.52 40.57
N VAL A 893 1.02 -15.35 40.05
CA VAL A 893 0.05 -14.36 39.55
C VAL A 893 0.08 -14.35 38.02
N ILE A 894 -1.06 -14.54 37.37
CA ILE A 894 -1.25 -14.35 35.93
C ILE A 894 -1.88 -12.99 35.73
N LEU A 895 -1.18 -12.07 35.07
CA LEU A 895 -1.58 -10.68 34.86
C LEU A 895 -1.83 -10.43 33.38
N ASP A 896 -2.98 -9.89 33.03
CA ASP A 896 -3.15 -9.25 31.74
C ASP A 896 -2.27 -7.99 31.66
N VAL A 897 -1.64 -7.78 30.51
CA VAL A 897 -0.77 -6.61 30.28
C VAL A 897 -1.61 -5.34 30.16
N ILE A 898 -2.77 -5.42 29.52
CA ILE A 898 -3.68 -4.30 29.30
C ILE A 898 -4.93 -4.55 30.14
N MET A 899 -5.23 -3.65 31.08
CA MET A 899 -6.41 -3.74 31.94
C MET A 899 -7.05 -2.35 32.07
N GLU A 900 -8.34 -2.22 31.75
CA GLU A 900 -9.09 -0.97 31.92
C GLU A 900 -10.43 -1.19 32.65
N PRO A 901 -10.83 -0.29 33.59
CA PRO A 901 -10.11 0.87 34.12
C PRO A 901 -9.15 0.51 35.27
N GLY A 902 -8.07 1.29 35.44
CA GLY A 902 -7.15 1.16 36.58
C GLY A 902 -5.68 1.18 36.17
N ILE A 903 -4.82 0.56 36.98
CA ILE A 903 -3.41 0.31 36.65
C ILE A 903 -3.26 -0.87 35.68
N ASP A 904 -2.29 -0.76 34.78
CA ASP A 904 -1.94 -1.82 33.83
C ASP A 904 -1.17 -2.99 34.49
N GLY A 905 -0.92 -4.05 33.72
CA GLY A 905 -0.27 -5.27 34.22
C GLY A 905 1.17 -5.07 34.68
N LEU A 906 1.90 -4.15 34.04
CA LEU A 906 3.29 -3.84 34.37
C LEU A 906 3.37 -3.05 35.67
N GLU A 907 2.54 -2.02 35.82
CA GLU A 907 2.46 -1.23 37.03
C GLU A 907 1.95 -2.08 38.21
N ALA A 908 0.99 -2.98 37.98
CA ALA A 908 0.55 -3.94 38.99
C ALA A 908 1.70 -4.85 39.44
N LEU A 909 2.49 -5.41 38.51
CA LEU A 909 3.64 -6.25 38.84
C LEU A 909 4.66 -5.51 39.72
N LEU A 910 5.05 -4.28 39.33
CA LEU A 910 6.00 -3.47 40.08
C LEU A 910 5.53 -3.21 41.51
N ARG A 911 4.26 -2.87 41.69
CA ARG A 911 3.65 -2.63 43.01
C ARG A 911 3.52 -3.92 43.83
N ILE A 912 3.23 -5.05 43.19
CA ILE A 912 3.21 -6.37 43.85
C ILE A 912 4.62 -6.75 44.34
N LYS A 913 5.65 -6.56 43.51
CA LYS A 913 7.05 -6.82 43.86
C LYS A 913 7.56 -5.95 45.00
N GLN A 914 7.10 -4.70 45.10
CA GLN A 914 7.38 -3.84 46.27
C GLN A 914 6.83 -4.41 47.58
N ILE A 915 5.74 -5.19 47.53
CA ILE A 915 5.11 -5.80 48.70
C ILE A 915 5.70 -7.19 48.98
N LYS A 916 5.92 -8.00 47.92
CA LYS A 916 6.50 -9.33 47.95
C LYS A 916 7.53 -9.48 46.81
N PRO A 917 8.82 -9.22 47.06
CA PRO A 917 9.87 -9.26 46.02
C PRO A 917 9.97 -10.60 45.28
N GLU A 918 9.73 -11.71 45.99
CA GLU A 918 9.81 -13.07 45.45
C GLU A 918 8.53 -13.55 44.75
N GLN A 919 7.51 -12.69 44.58
CA GLN A 919 6.25 -13.10 43.95
C GLN A 919 6.50 -13.49 42.48
N LYS A 920 6.16 -14.72 42.11
CA LYS A 920 6.22 -15.22 40.73
C LYS A 920 5.05 -14.66 39.94
N ALA A 921 5.33 -14.21 38.73
CA ALA A 921 4.34 -13.57 37.86
C ALA A 921 4.47 -14.01 36.41
N ILE A 922 3.34 -14.17 35.74
CA ILE A 922 3.21 -14.52 34.33
C ILE A 922 2.37 -13.46 33.65
N PHE A 923 2.84 -12.94 32.52
CA PHE A 923 2.06 -12.00 31.70
C PHE A 923 1.30 -12.72 30.63
N ALA A 924 0.03 -12.36 30.46
CA ALA A 924 -0.82 -12.81 29.38
C ALA A 924 -1.13 -11.62 28.45
N SER A 925 -0.85 -11.74 27.15
CA SER A 925 -1.17 -10.67 26.18
C SER A 925 -1.71 -11.23 24.87
N GLY A 926 -2.67 -10.50 24.27
CA GLY A 926 -3.10 -10.69 22.88
C GLY A 926 -2.33 -9.83 21.87
N TYR A 927 -1.50 -8.88 22.34
CA TYR A 927 -0.76 -7.91 21.54
C TYR A 927 0.76 -8.13 21.68
N SER A 928 1.47 -8.17 20.55
CA SER A 928 2.91 -8.48 20.47
C SER A 928 3.77 -7.21 20.40
N ASP A 929 3.78 -6.40 21.47
CA ASP A 929 4.83 -5.38 21.63
C ASP A 929 5.98 -5.98 22.44
N GLN A 930 7.02 -6.42 21.73
CA GLN A 930 8.20 -7.05 22.31
C GLN A 930 8.92 -6.12 23.33
N SER A 931 8.81 -4.80 23.15
CA SER A 931 9.49 -3.83 24.02
C SER A 931 8.93 -3.76 25.44
N VAL A 932 7.64 -4.09 25.61
CA VAL A 932 6.98 -4.16 26.93
C VAL A 932 7.37 -5.46 27.63
N ILE A 933 7.47 -6.56 26.87
CA ILE A 933 7.84 -7.88 27.39
C ILE A 933 9.30 -7.86 27.87
N ASP A 934 10.22 -7.29 27.09
CA ASP A 934 11.64 -7.23 27.45
C ASP A 934 11.86 -6.45 28.76
N LYS A 935 11.18 -5.30 28.93
CA LYS A 935 11.20 -4.54 30.19
C LYS A 935 10.61 -5.31 31.37
N ALA A 936 9.56 -6.10 31.15
CA ALA A 936 8.94 -6.88 32.22
C ALA A 936 9.88 -7.99 32.72
N PHE A 937 10.66 -8.62 31.83
CA PHE A 937 11.69 -9.58 32.22
C PHE A 937 12.83 -8.93 33.02
N GLU A 938 13.25 -7.71 32.67
CA GLU A 938 14.23 -6.94 33.47
C GLU A 938 13.73 -6.66 34.89
N GLU A 939 12.43 -6.49 35.07
CA GLU A 939 11.77 -6.21 36.36
C GLU A 939 11.33 -7.48 37.13
N GLY A 940 11.76 -8.66 36.68
CA GLY A 940 11.58 -9.93 37.41
C GLY A 940 10.30 -10.71 37.10
N LEU A 941 9.77 -10.59 35.87
CA LEU A 941 8.74 -11.48 35.31
C LEU A 941 9.28 -12.90 35.13
N SER A 942 8.49 -13.91 35.54
CA SER A 942 8.92 -15.32 35.48
C SER A 942 8.68 -15.95 34.11
N SER A 943 7.57 -15.62 33.46
CA SER A 943 7.21 -16.18 32.15
C SER A 943 6.20 -15.29 31.42
N PHE A 944 6.08 -15.50 30.11
CA PHE A 944 5.06 -14.88 29.27
C PHE A 944 4.17 -15.96 28.64
N ILE A 945 2.89 -15.64 28.41
CA ILE A 945 1.95 -16.47 27.66
C ILE A 945 1.14 -15.64 26.66
N GLN A 946 1.02 -16.14 25.44
CA GLN A 946 0.23 -15.51 24.40
C GLN A 946 -1.24 -15.95 24.49
N LYS A 947 -2.17 -14.99 24.43
CA LYS A 947 -3.61 -15.25 24.30
C LYS A 947 -3.93 -15.58 22.82
N PRO A 948 -4.82 -16.55 22.51
CA PRO A 948 -5.70 -17.30 23.42
C PRO A 948 -5.00 -18.44 24.17
N TYR A 949 -5.44 -18.69 25.40
CA TYR A 949 -4.84 -19.69 26.30
C TYR A 949 -5.04 -21.12 25.80
N SER A 950 -3.95 -21.87 25.61
CA SER A 950 -3.99 -23.33 25.47
C SER A 950 -3.68 -23.99 26.80
N LEU A 951 -4.24 -25.18 27.04
CA LEU A 951 -4.01 -25.94 28.27
C LEU A 951 -2.52 -26.27 28.46
N VAL A 952 -1.84 -26.64 27.38
CA VAL A 952 -0.41 -27.00 27.40
C VAL A 952 0.45 -25.77 27.68
N ALA A 953 0.24 -24.67 26.96
CA ALA A 953 1.03 -23.45 27.15
C ALA A 953 0.87 -22.87 28.55
N LEU A 954 -0.36 -22.89 29.10
CA LEU A 954 -0.63 -22.40 30.44
C LEU A 954 0.02 -23.29 31.52
N GLY A 955 -0.08 -24.61 31.36
CA GLY A 955 0.59 -25.54 32.28
C GLY A 955 2.11 -25.39 32.28
N GLN A 956 2.72 -25.29 31.09
CA GLN A 956 4.17 -25.14 30.94
C GLN A 956 4.67 -23.83 31.56
N ALA A 957 3.98 -22.72 31.30
CA ALA A 957 4.34 -21.41 31.84
C ALA A 957 4.28 -21.38 33.38
N ILE A 958 3.27 -22.03 33.97
CA ILE A 958 3.13 -22.13 35.43
C ILE A 958 4.23 -23.01 36.02
N GLN A 959 4.51 -24.17 35.43
CA GLN A 959 5.59 -25.04 35.88
C GLN A 959 6.97 -24.34 35.80
N ASN A 960 7.22 -23.61 34.72
CA ASN A 960 8.45 -22.83 34.57
C ASN A 960 8.54 -21.72 35.61
N ALA A 961 7.46 -20.98 35.85
CA ALA A 961 7.41 -19.96 36.89
C ALA A 961 7.56 -20.54 38.31
N LEU A 962 7.06 -21.75 38.56
CA LEU A 962 7.23 -22.46 39.83
C LEU A 962 8.67 -22.97 40.04
N LYS A 963 9.41 -23.23 38.95
CA LYS A 963 10.82 -23.66 38.98
C LYS A 963 11.83 -22.51 39.05
N SER A 964 11.49 -21.34 38.50
CA SER A 964 12.29 -20.09 38.60
C SER A 964 12.25 -19.52 40.01
#